data_AF-A0A2E1EF85-F1
#
_entry.id   AF-A0A2E1EF85-F1
#
_cell.length_a   1.000
_cell.length_b   1.000
_cell.length_c   1.000
_cell.angle_alpha   90.00
_cell.angle_beta   90.00
_cell.angle_gamma   90.00
#
_symmetry.space_group_name_H-M   'P 1'
#
loop_
_entity.id
_entity.type
_entity.pdbx_description
1 polymer ?
#
loop_
_entity_poly.entity_id
_entity_poly.type
_entity_poly.pdbx_seq_one_letter_code
_entity_poly.pdbx_strand_id
1 'polypeptide(L)'
;MPGGSFNRREFLKLFGATAGCFVATAAAAPFVPRLGTARAAPGAFHFPQGLASADPQPDAVMLWTRVEPIDPGAALPNGDVDLYVQVATDLDFETVVVEQAVRASSGSDHTVRVFVQGLSPDTVYYYRFYAGSDRSPYPGRTRTAPLPGSKRRVRFAAISCQSYEAGYYGALRRMTNDDIEAPAEEQIDFVLHLGDFIYERTGDVPEDRTVARLVGPLPDGSEPWEPDGTHDWWRKGGQAAVTLADYRHLYKTYLTDPDLQAARARFPFVHTWDDHEFTNDAWQSYASYFADGEPAQKRKVAANRAWFEFIPAVLSNTPKFHGIPAPAHDFRNRNVDDTPMGAYDDDFLFEGDNARALSTLTIYRTLRWGATLDLVLTDLRSYRSPPVIDENIDALLEGAPVPPVRVVKLLDAGRTANDGNPPATISYADREIENPRKDAPPGTHLGGPQKTWFKEVMKASTATWRVWANSCPALQVRLDFSRIPFAGLEDGYAATDAWQGYPGELKELMAFLKDERIGNVISVAGDHHAFAAGRLPVDPDAETLFCPAVEFMTAAISSSSMYSMADRATRDNGFFHRAVALQDENGTQANWNNTLVNGLRAGILVNYTSSDYLFDLVRNERASPGLDYIDSDAHGYTLVSLDEEKAEAVLVNVGDVQIDAGPGGSKVTCKAHFTVKPWTGGEEPVLEGPLFEGVPPYPWNREKKAG
;
A
#
# COMPACT_ATOMS: atom_id res chain seq x y z
N MET A 1 -34.57 -26.11 35.45
CA MET A 1 -33.29 -25.87 36.16
C MET A 1 -33.19 -24.37 36.41
N PRO A 2 -32.91 -23.90 37.63
CA PRO A 2 -32.97 -22.47 37.97
C PRO A 2 -31.87 -21.69 37.24
N GLY A 3 -32.20 -20.46 36.83
CA GLY A 3 -31.31 -19.57 36.10
C GLY A 3 -29.99 -19.32 36.83
N GLY A 4 -28.89 -19.66 36.16
CA GLY A 4 -27.56 -19.29 36.61
C GLY A 4 -27.37 -17.79 36.39
N SER A 5 -27.36 -17.01 37.47
CA SER A 5 -26.80 -15.67 37.43
C SER A 5 -25.30 -15.79 37.18
N PHE A 6 -24.81 -15.11 36.12
CA PHE A 6 -23.38 -15.00 35.88
C PHE A 6 -22.73 -14.28 37.08
N ASN A 7 -21.78 -14.94 37.71
CA ASN A 7 -21.04 -14.42 38.84
C ASN A 7 -20.04 -13.35 38.35
N ARG A 8 -20.02 -12.17 39.01
CA ARG A 8 -19.06 -11.07 38.80
C ARG A 8 -17.59 -11.53 38.70
N ARG A 9 -17.20 -12.62 39.38
CA ARG A 9 -15.85 -13.22 39.33
C ARG A 9 -15.56 -14.01 38.04
N GLU A 10 -16.56 -14.58 37.38
CA GLU A 10 -16.40 -15.22 36.06
C GLU A 10 -16.40 -14.17 34.95
N PHE A 11 -17.20 -13.10 35.10
CA PHE A 11 -17.12 -11.91 34.26
C PHE A 11 -15.72 -11.30 34.30
N LEU A 12 -15.15 -11.05 35.49
CA LEU A 12 -13.82 -10.44 35.63
C LEU A 12 -12.63 -11.32 35.17
N LYS A 13 -12.79 -12.65 35.06
CA LYS A 13 -11.74 -13.55 34.56
C LYS A 13 -11.61 -13.57 33.04
N LEU A 14 -12.58 -13.00 32.31
CA LEU A 14 -12.65 -13.05 30.84
C LEU A 14 -11.85 -11.95 30.11
N PHE A 15 -11.29 -10.98 30.84
CA PHE A 15 -10.77 -9.74 30.26
C PHE A 15 -9.25 -9.58 30.35
N GLY A 16 -8.52 -10.69 30.21
CA GLY A 16 -7.06 -10.68 30.09
C GLY A 16 -6.60 -10.45 28.66
N ALA A 17 -6.79 -9.24 28.14
CA ALA A 17 -6.24 -8.82 26.84
C ALA A 17 -5.43 -7.53 27.03
N THR A 18 -4.10 -7.66 27.14
CA THR A 18 -3.19 -6.51 27.11
C THR A 18 -3.12 -6.02 25.66
N ALA A 19 -3.72 -4.85 25.37
CA ALA A 19 -3.84 -4.21 24.05
C ALA A 19 -5.13 -4.47 23.23
N GLY A 20 -6.25 -4.85 23.87
CA GLY A 20 -7.57 -4.85 23.20
C GLY A 20 -7.77 -5.95 22.14
N CYS A 21 -6.85 -6.91 22.05
CA CYS A 21 -6.94 -8.09 21.19
C CYS A 21 -7.46 -9.31 21.97
N PHE A 22 -8.59 -9.85 21.55
CA PHE A 22 -9.28 -10.98 22.17
C PHE A 22 -9.22 -12.20 21.25
N VAL A 23 -9.21 -13.39 21.83
CA VAL A 23 -9.39 -14.65 21.08
C VAL A 23 -10.78 -15.19 21.36
N ALA A 24 -11.52 -15.53 20.31
CA ALA A 24 -12.80 -16.22 20.38
C ALA A 24 -12.73 -17.52 19.58
N THR A 25 -13.46 -18.55 20.01
CA THR A 25 -13.54 -19.83 19.29
C THR A 25 -14.98 -20.10 18.92
N ALA A 26 -15.22 -20.42 17.65
CA ALA A 26 -16.52 -20.80 17.15
C ALA A 26 -16.97 -22.14 17.76
N ALA A 27 -18.26 -22.22 18.07
CA ALA A 27 -18.87 -23.44 18.54
C ALA A 27 -19.07 -24.41 17.37
N ALA A 28 -18.86 -25.71 17.62
CA ALA A 28 -19.07 -26.75 16.61
C ALA A 28 -20.53 -26.88 16.15
N ALA A 29 -21.49 -26.41 16.96
CA ALA A 29 -22.90 -26.38 16.63
C ALA A 29 -23.48 -24.97 16.89
N PRO A 30 -24.40 -24.48 16.05
CA PRO A 30 -25.11 -23.24 16.29
C PRO A 30 -25.80 -23.23 17.65
N PHE A 31 -25.93 -22.05 18.25
CA PHE A 31 -26.61 -21.90 19.53
C PHE A 31 -27.48 -20.65 19.54
N VAL A 32 -28.44 -20.63 20.46
CA VAL A 32 -29.28 -19.45 20.69
C VAL A 32 -28.46 -18.41 21.46
N PRO A 33 -28.20 -17.21 20.89
CA PRO A 33 -27.43 -16.19 21.58
C PRO A 33 -28.08 -15.80 22.91
N ARG A 34 -27.27 -15.57 23.95
CA ARG A 34 -27.76 -15.10 25.25
C ARG A 34 -28.18 -13.64 25.18
N LEU A 35 -27.56 -12.87 24.28
CA LEU A 35 -28.02 -11.54 23.93
C LEU A 35 -29.04 -11.62 22.80
N GLY A 36 -30.31 -11.72 23.19
CA GLY A 36 -31.36 -11.02 22.46
C GLY A 36 -31.25 -9.52 22.77
N THR A 37 -31.65 -8.64 21.84
CA THR A 37 -31.62 -7.17 22.01
C THR A 37 -31.92 -6.77 23.45
N ALA A 38 -30.89 -6.38 24.20
CA ALA A 38 -31.06 -6.06 25.60
C ALA A 38 -32.13 -4.95 25.73
N ARG A 39 -33.05 -5.10 26.68
CA ARG A 39 -34.14 -4.15 26.98
C ARG A 39 -33.65 -2.82 27.59
N ALA A 40 -32.41 -2.41 27.30
CA ALA A 40 -31.91 -1.09 27.66
C ALA A 40 -32.40 -0.06 26.63
N ALA A 41 -32.62 1.18 27.05
CA ALA A 41 -32.98 2.25 26.12
C ALA A 41 -31.83 2.44 25.10
N PRO A 42 -32.08 2.31 23.78
CA PRO A 42 -31.06 2.59 22.78
C PRO A 42 -30.63 4.06 22.83
N GLY A 43 -29.45 4.36 22.29
CA GLY A 43 -28.90 5.72 22.18
C GLY A 43 -27.84 6.07 23.23
N ALA A 44 -27.14 5.08 23.80
CA ALA A 44 -26.02 5.30 24.71
C ALA A 44 -24.67 5.29 23.97
N PHE A 45 -24.53 4.45 22.94
CA PHE A 45 -23.29 4.23 22.22
C PHE A 45 -23.49 4.23 20.70
N HIS A 46 -22.41 4.50 19.97
CA HIS A 46 -22.36 4.34 18.52
C HIS A 46 -20.98 3.85 18.06
N PHE A 47 -20.89 3.49 16.77
CA PHE A 47 -19.70 2.91 16.14
C PHE A 47 -19.25 3.78 14.96
N PRO A 48 -18.62 4.95 15.22
CA PRO A 48 -18.47 6.00 14.22
C PRO A 48 -17.47 5.67 13.11
N GLN A 49 -16.55 4.72 13.34
CA GLN A 49 -15.58 4.23 12.36
C GLN A 49 -15.99 2.88 11.73
N GLY A 50 -17.23 2.45 11.94
CA GLY A 50 -17.79 1.24 11.34
C GLY A 50 -17.17 -0.07 11.83
N LEU A 51 -17.19 -1.05 10.94
CA LEU A 51 -16.73 -2.42 11.16
C LEU A 51 -15.62 -2.76 10.17
N ALA A 52 -14.74 -3.69 10.56
CA ALA A 52 -13.77 -4.26 9.64
C ALA A 52 -13.46 -5.73 9.97
N SER A 53 -13.05 -6.47 8.95
CA SER A 53 -12.45 -7.79 9.11
C SER A 53 -11.15 -7.89 8.32
N ALA A 54 -10.23 -8.79 8.71
CA ALA A 54 -8.94 -8.89 8.05
C ALA A 54 -8.26 -10.27 8.13
N ASP A 55 -7.27 -10.44 7.26
CA ASP A 55 -6.33 -11.57 7.20
C ASP A 55 -7.03 -12.94 7.30
N PRO A 56 -7.88 -13.29 6.32
CA PRO A 56 -8.63 -14.54 6.34
C PRO A 56 -7.69 -15.74 6.40
N GLN A 57 -7.90 -16.61 7.39
CA GLN A 57 -7.23 -17.90 7.57
C GLN A 57 -8.21 -19.03 7.26
N PRO A 58 -7.73 -20.28 7.08
CA PRO A 58 -8.62 -21.41 6.83
C PRO A 58 -9.68 -21.63 7.91
N ASP A 59 -9.40 -21.30 9.16
CA ASP A 59 -10.33 -21.49 10.27
C ASP A 59 -10.51 -20.23 11.13
N ALA A 60 -10.01 -19.08 10.66
CA ALA A 60 -10.00 -17.88 11.47
C ALA A 60 -10.06 -16.57 10.67
N VAL A 61 -10.43 -15.50 11.36
CA VAL A 61 -10.42 -14.13 10.83
C VAL A 61 -10.23 -13.13 11.97
N MET A 62 -9.62 -11.97 11.68
CA MET A 62 -9.59 -10.83 12.60
C MET A 62 -10.84 -9.98 12.40
N LEU A 63 -11.56 -9.65 13.46
CA LEU A 63 -12.66 -8.68 13.46
C LEU A 63 -12.27 -7.42 14.22
N TRP A 64 -12.82 -6.27 13.83
CA TRP A 64 -12.51 -4.98 14.44
C TRP A 64 -13.70 -4.02 14.46
N THR A 65 -13.75 -3.20 15.51
CA THR A 65 -14.58 -1.99 15.56
C THR A 65 -14.02 -1.00 16.58
N ARG A 66 -14.53 0.24 16.56
CA ARG A 66 -14.36 1.26 17.59
C ARG A 66 -15.73 1.71 18.09
N VAL A 67 -15.89 1.80 19.40
CA VAL A 67 -17.14 2.24 20.05
C VAL A 67 -16.88 3.50 20.86
N GLU A 68 -17.84 4.42 20.90
CA GLU A 68 -17.78 5.56 21.83
C GLU A 68 -19.19 5.90 22.36
N PRO A 69 -19.29 6.57 23.53
CA PRO A 69 -20.57 7.03 24.04
C PRO A 69 -21.11 8.18 23.18
N ILE A 70 -22.43 8.20 22.97
CA ILE A 70 -23.10 9.29 22.22
C ILE A 70 -23.03 10.61 23.00
N ASP A 71 -23.15 10.55 24.33
CA ASP A 71 -22.86 11.69 25.21
C ASP A 71 -21.38 11.62 25.60
N PRO A 72 -20.52 12.53 25.10
CA PRO A 72 -19.10 12.54 25.43
C PRO A 72 -18.82 12.77 26.93
N GLY A 73 -19.79 13.32 27.67
CA GLY A 73 -19.72 13.52 29.12
C GLY A 73 -20.20 12.33 29.95
N ALA A 74 -20.64 11.23 29.31
CA ALA A 74 -21.15 10.06 30.02
C ALA A 74 -20.06 9.41 30.88
N ALA A 75 -20.38 9.19 32.16
CA ALA A 75 -19.48 8.49 33.07
C ALA A 75 -19.38 7.00 32.72
N LEU A 76 -18.22 6.58 32.22
CA LEU A 76 -17.92 5.18 31.94
C LEU A 76 -17.19 4.51 33.12
N PRO A 77 -17.59 3.32 33.57
CA PRO A 77 -16.84 2.55 34.58
C PRO A 77 -15.39 2.32 34.13
N ASN A 78 -14.43 2.88 34.88
CA ASN A 78 -12.99 2.86 34.55
C ASN A 78 -12.63 3.45 33.17
N GLY A 79 -13.53 4.20 32.54
CA GLY A 79 -13.33 4.73 31.19
C GLY A 79 -13.49 3.71 30.06
N ASP A 80 -13.87 2.45 30.35
CA ASP A 80 -13.96 1.39 29.34
C ASP A 80 -15.41 1.11 28.91
N VAL A 81 -15.59 0.48 27.74
CA VAL A 81 -16.90 0.08 27.20
C VAL A 81 -16.97 -1.43 27.03
N ASP A 82 -17.96 -2.06 27.65
CA ASP A 82 -18.25 -3.48 27.48
C ASP A 82 -19.01 -3.71 26.18
N LEU A 83 -18.53 -4.68 25.40
CA LEU A 83 -19.06 -5.04 24.11
C LEU A 83 -19.39 -6.54 24.05
N TYR A 84 -20.25 -6.90 23.12
CA TYR A 84 -20.36 -8.28 22.64
C TYR A 84 -20.18 -8.32 21.14
N VAL A 85 -19.47 -9.33 20.66
CA VAL A 85 -19.39 -9.67 19.23
C VAL A 85 -20.19 -10.93 18.97
N GLN A 86 -20.95 -10.93 17.87
CA GLN A 86 -21.60 -12.12 17.34
C GLN A 86 -21.07 -12.41 15.93
N VAL A 87 -20.89 -13.69 15.62
CA VAL A 87 -20.60 -14.19 14.27
C VAL A 87 -21.63 -15.25 13.91
N ALA A 88 -22.19 -15.16 12.70
CA ALA A 88 -23.23 -16.03 12.19
C ALA A 88 -22.96 -16.47 10.75
N THR A 89 -23.57 -17.56 10.33
CA THR A 89 -23.47 -18.07 8.93
C THR A 89 -24.46 -17.40 7.98
N ASP A 90 -25.38 -16.60 8.50
CA ASP A 90 -26.43 -15.92 7.76
C ASP A 90 -26.58 -14.46 8.21
N LEU A 91 -27.10 -13.62 7.31
CA LEU A 91 -27.20 -12.17 7.51
C LEU A 91 -28.22 -11.78 8.58
N ASP A 92 -29.22 -12.62 8.83
CA ASP A 92 -30.28 -12.39 9.80
C ASP A 92 -29.87 -12.80 11.23
N PHE A 93 -28.71 -13.45 11.38
CA PHE A 93 -28.17 -14.01 12.61
C PHE A 93 -29.11 -15.06 13.24
N GLU A 94 -29.77 -15.86 12.41
CA GLU A 94 -30.53 -17.04 12.85
C GLU A 94 -29.60 -18.14 13.38
N THR A 95 -28.42 -18.26 12.77
CA THR A 95 -27.42 -19.30 13.05
C THR A 95 -26.13 -18.68 13.58
N VAL A 96 -26.13 -18.34 14.88
CA VAL A 96 -24.96 -17.79 15.58
C VAL A 96 -23.98 -18.91 15.94
N VAL A 97 -22.70 -18.72 15.58
CA VAL A 97 -21.59 -19.63 15.86
C VAL A 97 -20.58 -19.07 16.88
N VAL A 98 -20.59 -17.77 17.11
CA VAL A 98 -19.77 -17.09 18.14
C VAL A 98 -20.62 -16.02 18.82
N GLU A 99 -20.54 -15.96 20.14
CA GLU A 99 -21.02 -14.85 20.97
C GLU A 99 -20.00 -14.67 22.09
N GLN A 100 -19.29 -13.54 22.09
CA GLN A 100 -18.18 -13.31 23.00
C GLN A 100 -18.28 -11.91 23.60
N ALA A 101 -18.14 -11.83 24.94
CA ALA A 101 -17.97 -10.56 25.62
C ALA A 101 -16.53 -10.07 25.42
N VAL A 102 -16.37 -8.82 25.03
CA VAL A 102 -15.09 -8.13 24.86
C VAL A 102 -15.15 -6.76 25.51
N ARG A 103 -14.00 -6.15 25.77
CA ARG A 103 -13.93 -4.82 26.39
C ARG A 103 -13.08 -3.89 25.54
N ALA A 104 -13.69 -2.79 25.12
CA ALA A 104 -13.03 -1.67 24.49
C ALA A 104 -12.40 -0.79 25.58
N SER A 105 -11.07 -0.73 25.63
CA SER A 105 -10.40 0.07 26.65
C SER A 105 -10.15 1.50 26.18
N SER A 106 -10.27 2.46 27.08
CA SER A 106 -9.81 3.84 26.82
C SER A 106 -8.32 3.90 26.42
N GLY A 107 -7.51 2.94 26.91
CA GLY A 107 -6.11 2.83 26.55
C GLY A 107 -5.87 2.57 25.06
N SER A 108 -6.79 1.90 24.36
CA SER A 108 -6.72 1.62 22.91
C SER A 108 -7.69 2.50 22.11
N ASP A 109 -8.06 3.68 22.63
CA ASP A 109 -9.08 4.57 22.04
C ASP A 109 -10.39 3.84 21.73
N HIS A 110 -10.78 2.94 22.64
CA HIS A 110 -11.99 2.11 22.54
C HIS A 110 -12.09 1.26 21.26
N THR A 111 -10.96 0.97 20.63
CA THR A 111 -10.86 -0.04 19.58
C THR A 111 -10.86 -1.44 20.20
N VAL A 112 -11.45 -2.39 19.48
CA VAL A 112 -11.39 -3.83 19.80
C VAL A 112 -10.96 -4.62 18.59
N ARG A 113 -10.09 -5.61 18.83
CA ARG A 113 -9.63 -6.60 17.87
C ARG A 113 -10.06 -7.97 18.39
N VAL A 114 -10.70 -8.79 17.57
CA VAL A 114 -11.13 -10.13 17.96
C VAL A 114 -10.65 -11.13 16.92
N PHE A 115 -9.67 -11.94 17.29
CA PHE A 115 -9.24 -13.08 16.49
C PHE A 115 -10.20 -14.24 16.72
N VAL A 116 -11.08 -14.47 15.77
CA VAL A 116 -12.11 -15.52 15.82
C VAL A 116 -11.56 -16.76 15.13
N GLN A 117 -11.44 -17.87 15.85
CA GLN A 117 -10.90 -19.15 15.35
C GLN A 117 -11.95 -20.26 15.37
N GLY A 118 -11.63 -21.42 14.80
CA GLY A 118 -12.51 -22.60 14.75
C GLY A 118 -13.66 -22.48 13.76
N LEU A 119 -13.60 -21.53 12.84
CA LEU A 119 -14.55 -21.35 11.75
C LEU A 119 -14.35 -22.43 10.67
N SER A 120 -15.37 -22.66 9.86
CA SER A 120 -15.26 -23.53 8.69
C SER A 120 -14.43 -22.84 7.59
N PRO A 121 -13.60 -23.58 6.84
CA PRO A 121 -12.85 -23.04 5.70
C PRO A 121 -13.74 -22.67 4.53
N ASP A 122 -13.24 -21.75 3.69
CA ASP A 122 -13.90 -21.27 2.46
C ASP A 122 -15.38 -20.88 2.68
N THR A 123 -15.68 -20.24 3.81
CA THR A 123 -17.06 -19.97 4.25
C THR A 123 -17.27 -18.49 4.49
N VAL A 124 -18.38 -17.95 3.98
CA VAL A 124 -18.83 -16.59 4.26
C VAL A 124 -19.49 -16.53 5.64
N TYR A 125 -19.13 -15.53 6.42
CA TYR A 125 -19.72 -15.25 7.73
C TYR A 125 -20.17 -13.79 7.81
N TYR A 126 -21.13 -13.54 8.70
CA TYR A 126 -21.60 -12.22 9.05
C TYR A 126 -21.30 -11.94 10.51
N TYR A 127 -20.97 -10.69 10.84
CA TYR A 127 -20.60 -10.31 12.20
C TYR A 127 -21.18 -8.94 12.59
N ARG A 128 -21.40 -8.74 13.89
CA ARG A 128 -21.89 -7.48 14.45
C ARG A 128 -21.44 -7.31 15.89
N PHE A 129 -21.42 -6.06 16.33
CA PHE A 129 -21.05 -5.68 17.70
C PHE A 129 -22.22 -5.01 18.43
N TYR A 130 -22.24 -5.19 19.74
CA TYR A 130 -23.22 -4.60 20.66
C TYR A 130 -22.54 -3.89 21.82
N ALA A 131 -23.01 -2.68 22.13
CA ALA A 131 -22.66 -1.92 23.32
C ALA A 131 -23.97 -1.61 24.08
N GLY A 132 -24.22 -2.29 25.20
CA GLY A 132 -25.55 -2.22 25.83
C GLY A 132 -26.65 -2.74 24.90
N SER A 133 -27.59 -1.88 24.50
CA SER A 133 -28.63 -2.18 23.49
C SER A 133 -28.33 -1.61 22.10
N ASP A 134 -27.27 -0.82 21.96
CA ASP A 134 -26.86 -0.24 20.69
C ASP A 134 -26.06 -1.24 19.87
N ARG A 135 -26.33 -1.30 18.57
CA ARG A 135 -25.65 -2.19 17.62
C ARG A 135 -24.82 -1.38 16.63
N SER A 136 -23.84 -2.04 16.03
CA SER A 136 -23.20 -1.52 14.82
C SER A 136 -24.25 -1.14 13.76
N PRO A 137 -24.05 -0.05 13.00
CA PRO A 137 -25.08 0.50 12.11
C PRO A 137 -25.55 -0.49 11.05
N TYR A 138 -24.64 -1.35 10.58
CA TYR A 138 -24.88 -2.46 9.67
C TYR A 138 -24.09 -3.70 10.15
N PRO A 139 -24.49 -4.93 9.76
CA PRO A 139 -23.66 -6.11 9.93
C PRO A 139 -22.49 -6.09 8.93
N GLY A 140 -21.34 -6.59 9.34
CA GLY A 140 -20.22 -6.86 8.46
C GLY A 140 -20.33 -8.26 7.83
N ARG A 141 -19.76 -8.42 6.63
CA ARG A 141 -19.51 -9.68 5.94
C ARG A 141 -18.01 -9.95 5.94
N THR A 142 -17.65 -11.21 6.09
CA THR A 142 -16.27 -11.69 5.97
C THR A 142 -16.24 -13.09 5.38
N ARG A 143 -15.04 -13.64 5.16
CA ARG A 143 -14.89 -15.06 4.83
C ARG A 143 -13.58 -15.64 5.36
N THR A 144 -13.56 -16.95 5.54
CA THR A 144 -12.33 -17.71 5.78
C THR A 144 -11.65 -18.09 4.46
N ALA A 145 -10.34 -18.31 4.52
CA ALA A 145 -9.59 -18.81 3.37
C ALA A 145 -9.90 -20.31 3.13
N PRO A 146 -9.60 -20.85 1.93
CA PRO A 146 -9.66 -22.28 1.68
C PRO A 146 -8.56 -23.04 2.42
N LEU A 147 -8.78 -24.33 2.69
CA LEU A 147 -7.74 -25.21 3.22
C LEU A 147 -6.51 -25.23 2.29
N PRO A 148 -5.26 -25.29 2.81
CA PRO A 148 -4.02 -25.17 2.03
C PRO A 148 -3.85 -26.11 0.82
N GLY A 149 -4.59 -27.22 0.74
CA GLY A 149 -4.57 -28.13 -0.41
C GLY A 149 -5.65 -27.87 -1.47
N SER A 150 -6.54 -26.90 -1.23
CA SER A 150 -7.69 -26.63 -2.10
C SER A 150 -7.30 -25.84 -3.35
N LYS A 151 -7.70 -26.31 -4.53
CA LYS A 151 -7.53 -25.62 -5.82
C LYS A 151 -8.65 -24.61 -6.06
N ARG A 152 -8.83 -23.68 -5.12
CA ARG A 152 -9.87 -22.66 -5.18
C ARG A 152 -9.31 -21.43 -5.89
N ARG A 153 -9.97 -20.98 -6.98
CA ARG A 153 -9.70 -19.67 -7.61
C ARG A 153 -9.67 -18.59 -6.54
N VAL A 154 -8.84 -17.57 -6.71
CA VAL A 154 -8.86 -16.39 -5.85
C VAL A 154 -9.09 -15.15 -6.69
N ARG A 155 -9.91 -14.21 -6.19
CA ARG A 155 -10.15 -12.90 -6.80
C ARG A 155 -10.04 -11.84 -5.72
N PHE A 156 -9.08 -10.93 -5.84
CA PHE A 156 -8.88 -9.85 -4.87
C PHE A 156 -8.75 -8.51 -5.55
N ALA A 157 -9.10 -7.44 -4.84
CA ALA A 157 -8.84 -6.07 -5.29
C ALA A 157 -7.57 -5.53 -4.60
N ALA A 158 -6.67 -4.92 -5.36
CA ALA A 158 -5.53 -4.17 -4.84
C ALA A 158 -5.81 -2.66 -4.90
N ILE A 159 -5.51 -1.95 -3.81
CA ILE A 159 -5.74 -0.51 -3.63
C ILE A 159 -4.58 0.12 -2.83
N SER A 160 -4.38 1.42 -3.00
CA SER A 160 -3.44 2.24 -2.22
C SER A 160 -3.82 3.71 -2.27
N CYS A 161 -3.12 4.56 -1.51
CA CYS A 161 -3.06 6.01 -1.70
C CYS A 161 -4.44 6.67 -1.74
N GLN A 162 -5.07 6.73 -0.57
CA GLN A 162 -6.40 7.28 -0.39
C GLN A 162 -6.35 8.62 0.36
N SER A 163 -5.66 9.63 -0.16
CA SER A 163 -5.63 10.95 0.51
C SER A 163 -7.04 11.53 0.69
N TYR A 164 -7.41 11.79 1.94
CA TYR A 164 -8.76 12.23 2.32
C TYR A 164 -9.08 13.63 1.79
N GLU A 165 -8.08 14.51 1.78
CA GLU A 165 -8.22 15.91 1.36
C GLU A 165 -8.13 16.06 -0.17
N ALA A 166 -7.44 15.14 -0.86
CA ALA A 166 -7.28 15.19 -2.31
C ALA A 166 -8.54 14.78 -3.08
N GLY A 167 -9.36 13.85 -2.55
CA GLY A 167 -10.55 13.37 -3.25
C GLY A 167 -11.49 12.50 -2.42
N TYR A 168 -12.65 12.19 -3.00
CA TYR A 168 -13.68 11.29 -2.48
C TYR A 168 -13.41 9.84 -2.88
N TYR A 169 -13.85 8.88 -2.08
CA TYR A 169 -13.57 7.45 -2.30
C TYR A 169 -14.64 6.75 -3.16
N GLY A 170 -15.15 7.45 -4.17
CA GLY A 170 -16.18 6.90 -5.07
C GLY A 170 -15.72 5.64 -5.81
N ALA A 171 -14.41 5.41 -5.96
CA ALA A 171 -13.83 4.15 -6.44
C ALA A 171 -14.16 2.96 -5.53
N LEU A 172 -14.09 3.12 -4.20
CA LEU A 172 -14.44 2.08 -3.24
C LEU A 172 -15.94 1.76 -3.27
N ARG A 173 -16.78 2.79 -3.41
CA ARG A 173 -18.22 2.60 -3.62
C ARG A 173 -18.51 1.85 -4.91
N ARG A 174 -17.84 2.20 -6.01
CA ARG A 174 -17.96 1.51 -7.29
C ARG A 174 -17.58 0.03 -7.16
N MET A 175 -16.42 -0.25 -6.60
CA MET A 175 -15.94 -1.62 -6.33
C MET A 175 -16.95 -2.42 -5.51
N THR A 176 -17.49 -1.81 -4.45
CA THR A 176 -18.45 -2.46 -3.55
C THR A 176 -19.78 -2.75 -4.24
N ASN A 177 -20.31 -1.80 -5.02
CA ASN A 177 -21.54 -1.99 -5.78
C ASN A 177 -21.38 -3.08 -6.85
N ASP A 178 -20.29 -3.03 -7.62
CA ASP A 178 -20.00 -4.02 -8.67
C ASP A 178 -19.87 -5.44 -8.07
N ASP A 179 -19.28 -5.58 -6.87
CA ASP A 179 -19.21 -6.86 -6.14
C ASP A 179 -20.56 -7.35 -5.61
N ILE A 180 -21.42 -6.45 -5.13
CA ILE A 180 -22.77 -6.80 -4.66
C ILE A 180 -23.62 -7.34 -5.82
N GLU A 181 -23.47 -6.76 -7.01
CA GLU A 181 -24.18 -7.16 -8.22
C GLU A 181 -23.56 -8.40 -8.89
N ALA A 182 -22.28 -8.68 -8.63
CA ALA A 182 -21.57 -9.81 -9.20
C ALA A 182 -22.12 -11.17 -8.73
N PRO A 183 -22.13 -12.19 -9.61
CA PRO A 183 -22.39 -13.57 -9.20
C PRO A 183 -21.32 -14.04 -8.21
N ALA A 184 -21.67 -14.99 -7.35
CA ALA A 184 -20.84 -15.38 -6.20
C ALA A 184 -19.41 -15.83 -6.58
N GLU A 185 -19.23 -16.40 -7.76
CA GLU A 185 -17.94 -16.84 -8.32
C GLU A 185 -17.04 -15.69 -8.81
N GLU A 186 -17.60 -14.51 -9.06
CA GLU A 186 -16.88 -13.29 -9.46
C GLU A 186 -16.79 -12.25 -8.34
N GLN A 187 -17.33 -12.57 -7.15
CA GLN A 187 -17.17 -11.74 -5.97
C GLN A 187 -15.71 -11.73 -5.49
N ILE A 188 -15.32 -10.60 -4.93
CA ILE A 188 -14.02 -10.35 -4.34
C ILE A 188 -13.92 -11.15 -3.03
N ASP A 189 -12.85 -11.93 -2.92
CA ASP A 189 -12.52 -12.76 -1.77
C ASP A 189 -11.92 -11.93 -0.63
N PHE A 190 -11.05 -10.97 -0.94
CA PHE A 190 -10.45 -10.01 -0.02
C PHE A 190 -9.95 -8.75 -0.74
N VAL A 191 -9.66 -7.69 0.01
CA VAL A 191 -9.02 -6.46 -0.49
C VAL A 191 -7.58 -6.37 0.03
N LEU A 192 -6.61 -6.17 -0.84
CA LEU A 192 -5.21 -5.92 -0.52
C LEU A 192 -4.96 -4.41 -0.51
N HIS A 193 -4.66 -3.84 0.66
CA HIS A 193 -4.29 -2.44 0.79
C HIS A 193 -2.77 -2.31 0.91
N LEU A 194 -2.16 -1.61 -0.04
CA LEU A 194 -0.70 -1.61 -0.23
C LEU A 194 0.02 -0.47 0.48
N GLY A 195 -0.71 0.46 1.11
CA GLY A 195 -0.15 1.53 1.93
C GLY A 195 -0.83 2.86 1.65
N ASP A 196 -0.44 3.90 2.39
CA ASP A 196 -1.09 5.21 2.38
C ASP A 196 -2.58 5.15 2.71
N PHE A 197 -2.90 4.37 3.75
CA PHE A 197 -4.25 4.31 4.31
C PHE A 197 -4.65 5.65 4.92
N ILE A 198 -3.69 6.34 5.52
CA ILE A 198 -3.80 7.73 5.96
C ILE A 198 -2.67 8.55 5.33
N TYR A 199 -2.85 9.87 5.28
CA TYR A 199 -1.77 10.84 5.16
C TYR A 199 -1.63 11.56 6.50
N GLU A 200 -0.41 11.68 6.97
CA GLU A 200 0.03 12.22 8.25
C GLU A 200 -0.04 13.74 8.36
N ARG A 201 -0.70 14.42 7.42
CA ARG A 201 -0.69 15.87 7.25
C ARG A 201 -2.09 16.47 7.09
N THR A 202 -2.18 17.75 7.40
CA THR A 202 -3.29 18.63 7.01
C THR A 202 -2.83 19.64 5.96
N GLY A 203 -3.71 19.99 5.02
CA GLY A 203 -3.37 20.88 3.92
C GLY A 203 -2.48 20.25 2.86
N ASP A 204 -2.42 18.91 2.79
CA ASP A 204 -1.60 18.16 1.82
C ASP A 204 -2.30 18.06 0.45
N VAL A 205 -2.67 19.23 -0.07
CA VAL A 205 -3.33 19.41 -1.36
C VAL A 205 -2.67 20.62 -2.04
N PRO A 206 -2.21 20.49 -3.29
CA PRO A 206 -1.60 21.60 -4.03
C PRO A 206 -2.43 22.88 -4.01
N GLU A 207 -1.80 24.06 -3.98
CA GLU A 207 -2.51 25.35 -3.95
C GLU A 207 -3.45 25.56 -5.15
N ASP A 208 -3.08 25.02 -6.32
CA ASP A 208 -3.86 25.10 -7.57
C ASP A 208 -5.01 24.08 -7.64
N ARG A 209 -5.21 23.28 -6.60
CA ARG A 209 -6.29 22.29 -6.49
C ARG A 209 -7.32 22.68 -5.43
N THR A 210 -8.54 22.19 -5.59
CA THR A 210 -9.57 22.33 -4.56
C THR A 210 -9.43 21.21 -3.54
N VAL A 211 -9.44 21.55 -2.25
CA VAL A 211 -9.52 20.56 -1.17
C VAL A 211 -10.91 19.93 -1.21
N ALA A 212 -10.97 18.61 -1.38
CA ALA A 212 -12.23 17.87 -1.51
C ALA A 212 -12.96 17.81 -0.15
N ARG A 213 -12.21 17.52 0.92
CA ARG A 213 -12.69 17.36 2.30
C ARG A 213 -11.59 17.78 3.27
N LEU A 214 -11.95 18.16 4.49
CA LEU A 214 -10.99 18.62 5.50
C LEU A 214 -10.77 17.56 6.57
N VAL A 215 -9.51 17.34 6.94
CA VAL A 215 -9.14 16.51 8.09
C VAL A 215 -9.39 17.24 9.43
N GLY A 216 -9.39 18.58 9.39
CA GLY A 216 -9.45 19.43 10.58
C GLY A 216 -8.09 19.53 11.30
N PRO A 217 -7.97 20.41 12.31
CA PRO A 217 -6.71 20.61 13.02
C PRO A 217 -6.30 19.35 13.79
N LEU A 218 -4.99 19.09 13.85
CA LEU A 218 -4.43 18.02 14.65
C LEU A 218 -4.48 18.40 16.14
N PRO A 219 -4.74 17.45 17.07
CA PRO A 219 -4.79 17.71 18.51
C PRO A 219 -3.54 18.41 19.07
N ASP A 220 -2.36 17.89 18.71
CA ASP A 220 -1.07 18.44 19.11
C ASP A 220 -0.38 19.07 17.90
N GLY A 221 -0.22 18.29 16.82
CA GLY A 221 0.36 18.73 15.54
C GLY A 221 1.82 19.19 15.63
N SER A 222 2.48 19.26 14.48
CA SER A 222 3.73 20.01 14.34
C SER A 222 3.46 21.51 14.47
N GLU A 223 4.54 22.30 14.60
CA GLU A 223 4.46 23.73 14.31
C GLU A 223 3.86 23.93 12.90
N PRO A 224 2.88 24.83 12.75
CA PRO A 224 2.31 25.12 11.44
C PRO A 224 3.37 25.63 10.49
N TRP A 225 3.38 25.07 9.29
CA TRP A 225 4.40 25.41 8.32
C TRP A 225 4.07 26.71 7.55
N GLU A 226 5.10 27.49 7.24
CA GLU A 226 5.04 28.73 6.47
C GLU A 226 5.81 28.56 5.15
N PRO A 227 5.18 28.81 3.99
CA PRO A 227 5.85 28.71 2.70
C PRO A 227 7.09 29.59 2.57
N ASP A 228 8.23 28.95 2.36
CA ASP A 228 9.54 29.60 2.20
C ASP A 228 10.08 29.55 0.76
N GLY A 229 9.32 28.99 -0.17
CA GLY A 229 9.69 28.85 -1.58
C GLY A 229 10.47 27.57 -1.93
N THR A 230 10.75 26.69 -0.96
CA THR A 230 11.42 25.40 -1.20
C THR A 230 10.44 24.22 -1.28
N HIS A 231 9.18 24.48 -0.94
CA HIS A 231 8.13 23.48 -0.72
C HIS A 231 6.78 24.04 -1.23
N ASP A 232 6.76 24.52 -2.46
CA ASP A 232 5.66 25.28 -3.09
C ASP A 232 4.32 24.52 -3.19
N TRP A 233 4.30 23.22 -2.90
CA TRP A 233 3.09 22.40 -2.86
C TRP A 233 2.37 22.42 -1.51
N TRP A 234 3.00 22.92 -0.45
CA TRP A 234 2.42 22.94 0.89
C TRP A 234 1.62 24.21 1.12
N ARG A 235 0.43 24.06 1.68
CA ARG A 235 -0.42 25.20 2.04
C ARG A 235 0.06 25.84 3.33
N LYS A 236 0.04 27.17 3.37
CA LYS A 236 0.25 27.93 4.60
C LYS A 236 -0.65 27.42 5.73
N GLY A 237 -0.04 27.11 6.87
CA GLY A 237 -0.71 26.64 8.06
C GLY A 237 -0.97 25.12 8.12
N GLY A 238 -0.46 24.34 7.17
CA GLY A 238 -0.46 22.88 7.26
C GLY A 238 0.35 22.37 8.46
N GLN A 239 -0.08 21.25 9.04
CA GLN A 239 0.59 20.58 10.16
C GLN A 239 0.80 19.10 9.87
N ALA A 240 1.84 18.51 10.46
CA ALA A 240 2.06 17.06 10.45
C ALA A 240 1.74 16.43 11.81
N ALA A 241 1.32 15.17 11.81
CA ALA A 241 1.05 14.38 13.01
C ALA A 241 2.35 13.99 13.71
N VAL A 242 2.48 14.28 15.00
CA VAL A 242 3.69 13.99 15.79
C VAL A 242 3.41 13.11 17.01
N THR A 243 2.17 13.13 17.53
CA THR A 243 1.79 12.34 18.71
C THR A 243 0.81 11.22 18.38
N LEU A 244 0.62 10.30 19.33
CA LEU A 244 -0.42 9.27 19.23
C LEU A 244 -1.82 9.87 19.09
N ALA A 245 -2.09 11.02 19.71
CA ALA A 245 -3.38 11.68 19.60
C ALA A 245 -3.62 12.16 18.16
N ASP A 246 -2.59 12.67 17.49
CA ASP A 246 -2.64 13.09 16.09
C ASP A 246 -2.92 11.90 15.16
N TYR A 247 -2.18 10.80 15.26
CA TYR A 247 -2.43 9.63 14.41
C TYR A 247 -3.82 9.02 14.66
N ARG A 248 -4.28 8.98 15.91
CA ARG A 248 -5.66 8.56 16.23
C ARG A 248 -6.69 9.49 15.60
N HIS A 249 -6.45 10.80 15.61
CA HIS A 249 -7.30 11.77 14.93
C HIS A 249 -7.39 11.47 13.43
N LEU A 250 -6.25 11.27 12.77
CA LEU A 250 -6.19 10.93 11.35
C LEU A 250 -6.96 9.65 11.02
N TYR A 251 -6.70 8.54 11.72
CA TYR A 251 -7.43 7.30 11.48
C TYR A 251 -8.93 7.45 11.73
N LYS A 252 -9.34 8.15 12.80
CA LYS A 252 -10.76 8.40 13.05
C LYS A 252 -11.40 9.19 11.93
N THR A 253 -10.73 10.21 11.40
CA THR A 253 -11.20 11.04 10.30
C THR A 253 -11.31 10.28 8.99
N TYR A 254 -10.25 9.57 8.57
CA TYR A 254 -10.28 8.78 7.34
C TYR A 254 -11.37 7.72 7.38
N LEU A 255 -11.56 7.08 8.55
CA LEU A 255 -12.59 6.08 8.77
C LEU A 255 -13.98 6.66 8.98
N THR A 256 -14.19 7.97 8.94
CA THR A 256 -15.54 8.54 8.84
C THR A 256 -16.13 8.44 7.43
N ASP A 257 -15.29 8.18 6.42
CA ASP A 257 -15.75 8.05 5.04
C ASP A 257 -16.74 6.86 4.90
N PRO A 258 -17.95 7.10 4.35
CA PRO A 258 -18.98 6.07 4.25
C PRO A 258 -18.63 4.97 3.22
N ASP A 259 -17.84 5.28 2.19
CA ASP A 259 -17.47 4.34 1.13
C ASP A 259 -16.39 3.37 1.62
N LEU A 260 -15.41 3.88 2.35
CA LEU A 260 -14.41 3.09 3.05
C LEU A 260 -15.05 2.22 4.14
N GLN A 261 -15.97 2.78 4.92
CA GLN A 261 -16.75 2.02 5.89
C GLN A 261 -17.54 0.88 5.25
N ALA A 262 -18.24 1.14 4.14
CA ALA A 262 -18.99 0.12 3.41
C ALA A 262 -18.06 -0.97 2.84
N ALA A 263 -16.92 -0.60 2.26
CA ALA A 263 -15.93 -1.54 1.75
C ALA A 263 -15.36 -2.42 2.87
N ARG A 264 -14.95 -1.84 4.01
CA ARG A 264 -14.42 -2.58 5.18
C ARG A 264 -15.46 -3.49 5.82
N ALA A 265 -16.73 -3.12 5.75
CA ALA A 265 -17.83 -3.97 6.20
C ALA A 265 -18.13 -5.11 5.22
N ARG A 266 -17.84 -4.96 3.93
CA ARG A 266 -18.14 -5.94 2.89
C ARG A 266 -17.06 -7.02 2.73
N PHE A 267 -15.79 -6.62 2.84
CA PHE A 267 -14.62 -7.44 2.52
C PHE A 267 -13.71 -7.65 3.73
N PRO A 268 -13.05 -8.81 3.88
CA PRO A 268 -11.84 -8.88 4.67
C PRO A 268 -10.70 -8.15 3.95
N PHE A 269 -9.97 -7.31 4.68
CA PHE A 269 -8.79 -6.62 4.16
C PHE A 269 -7.50 -7.36 4.55
N VAL A 270 -6.48 -7.24 3.72
CA VAL A 270 -5.11 -7.67 4.00
C VAL A 270 -4.25 -6.42 3.83
N HIS A 271 -3.71 -5.92 4.93
CA HIS A 271 -2.99 -4.65 4.95
C HIS A 271 -1.48 -4.84 5.02
N THR A 272 -0.77 -3.99 4.27
CA THR A 272 0.55 -3.48 4.61
C THR A 272 0.49 -1.94 4.73
N TRP A 273 1.55 -1.31 5.22
CA TRP A 273 1.70 0.14 5.21
C TRP A 273 2.66 0.60 4.11
N ASP A 274 2.70 1.91 3.89
CA ASP A 274 3.81 2.60 3.26
C ASP A 274 4.40 3.65 4.23
N ASP A 275 4.86 4.78 3.72
CA ASP A 275 5.49 5.87 4.46
C ASP A 275 4.46 6.77 5.17
N HIS A 276 3.33 7.11 4.55
CA HIS A 276 2.37 8.07 5.11
C HIS A 276 1.65 7.58 6.39
N GLU A 277 1.70 6.28 6.71
CA GLU A 277 1.32 5.78 8.05
C GLU A 277 2.25 6.29 9.17
N PHE A 278 3.45 6.75 8.83
CA PHE A 278 4.41 7.40 9.71
C PHE A 278 4.73 8.81 9.22
N THR A 279 5.53 8.96 8.16
CA THR A 279 5.87 10.24 7.55
C THR A 279 6.41 10.01 6.14
N ASN A 280 6.06 10.92 5.22
CA ASN A 280 6.44 10.92 3.81
C ASN A 280 7.92 10.57 3.63
N ASP A 281 8.24 9.68 2.70
CA ASP A 281 9.60 9.22 2.33
C ASP A 281 10.48 8.78 3.52
N ALA A 282 9.90 8.33 4.64
CA ALA A 282 10.65 7.91 5.80
C ALA A 282 11.52 6.67 5.55
N TRP A 283 12.69 6.61 6.16
CA TRP A 283 13.44 5.37 6.30
C TRP A 283 13.59 5.05 7.79
N GLN A 284 13.24 3.82 8.18
CA GLN A 284 13.23 3.35 9.56
C GLN A 284 12.42 4.28 10.48
N SER A 285 13.06 4.89 11.49
CA SER A 285 12.45 5.91 12.36
C SER A 285 12.95 7.32 12.07
N TYR A 286 13.44 7.59 10.86
CA TYR A 286 13.89 8.91 10.42
C TYR A 286 12.76 9.62 9.67
N ALA A 287 12.42 10.82 10.10
CA ALA A 287 11.49 11.68 9.38
C ALA A 287 12.27 12.53 8.38
N SER A 288 11.95 12.42 7.10
CA SER A 288 12.62 13.15 6.01
C SER A 288 11.98 14.50 5.69
N TYR A 289 11.10 15.02 6.56
CA TYR A 289 10.63 16.38 6.40
C TYR A 289 11.76 17.39 6.60
N PHE A 290 11.76 18.42 5.75
CA PHE A 290 12.76 19.49 5.74
C PHE A 290 14.16 19.01 5.32
N ALA A 291 14.96 19.97 4.85
CA ALA A 291 16.33 19.83 4.38
C ALA A 291 17.08 18.57 4.85
N ASP A 292 17.44 18.52 6.14
CA ASP A 292 18.25 17.44 6.71
C ASP A 292 17.45 16.25 7.26
N GLY A 293 16.12 16.35 7.37
CA GLY A 293 15.28 15.45 8.18
C GLY A 293 15.73 15.36 9.66
N GLU A 294 15.05 14.51 10.44
CA GLU A 294 15.42 14.27 11.84
C GLU A 294 15.04 12.87 12.36
N PRO A 295 15.77 12.34 13.36
CA PRO A 295 15.34 11.15 14.09
C PRO A 295 14.00 11.40 14.80
N ALA A 296 13.04 10.49 14.58
CA ALA A 296 11.66 10.62 15.07
C ALA A 296 11.15 9.30 15.68
N GLN A 297 11.96 8.67 16.53
CA GLN A 297 11.68 7.39 17.20
C GLN A 297 10.37 7.41 18.00
N LYS A 298 10.10 8.48 18.76
CA LYS A 298 8.85 8.64 19.54
C LYS A 298 7.63 8.66 18.62
N ARG A 299 7.73 9.41 17.51
CA ARG A 299 6.69 9.50 16.48
C ARG A 299 6.47 8.14 15.81
N LYS A 300 7.52 7.37 15.51
CA LYS A 300 7.41 6.01 14.96
C LYS A 300 6.65 5.06 15.90
N VAL A 301 6.92 5.13 17.22
CA VAL A 301 6.16 4.33 18.21
C VAL A 301 4.69 4.75 18.27
N ALA A 302 4.42 6.05 18.19
CA ALA A 302 3.05 6.58 18.14
C ALA A 302 2.29 6.11 16.88
N ALA A 303 2.91 6.25 15.71
CA ALA A 303 2.39 5.77 14.42
C ALA A 303 2.10 4.27 14.44
N ASN A 304 3.08 3.45 14.85
CA ASN A 304 2.93 1.99 14.95
C ASN A 304 1.77 1.60 15.87
N ARG A 305 1.63 2.30 17.01
CA ARG A 305 0.51 2.04 17.93
C ARG A 305 -0.83 2.38 17.31
N ALA A 306 -0.94 3.54 16.66
CA ALA A 306 -2.19 3.95 16.00
C ALA A 306 -2.56 2.98 14.87
N TRP A 307 -1.59 2.56 14.04
CA TRP A 307 -1.81 1.54 13.02
C TRP A 307 -2.34 0.25 13.64
N PHE A 308 -1.70 -0.24 14.71
CA PHE A 308 -2.17 -1.43 15.41
C PHE A 308 -3.55 -1.26 16.07
N GLU A 309 -3.93 -0.06 16.49
CA GLU A 309 -5.24 0.18 17.07
C GLU A 309 -6.34 0.21 15.99
N PHE A 310 -6.07 0.74 14.79
CA PHE A 310 -7.11 1.02 13.78
C PHE A 310 -7.13 0.09 12.56
N ILE A 311 -6.02 -0.59 12.27
CA ILE A 311 -5.88 -1.48 11.12
C ILE A 311 -5.88 -2.95 11.58
N PRO A 312 -6.98 -3.71 11.39
CA PRO A 312 -7.01 -5.12 11.76
C PRO A 312 -6.03 -5.93 10.91
N ALA A 313 -5.28 -6.80 11.57
CA ALA A 313 -4.33 -7.73 10.97
C ALA A 313 -4.04 -8.88 11.96
N VAL A 314 -3.78 -10.07 11.44
CA VAL A 314 -3.35 -11.24 12.21
C VAL A 314 -1.82 -11.24 12.25
N LEU A 315 -1.23 -10.67 13.31
CA LEU A 315 0.23 -10.55 13.46
C LEU A 315 0.81 -11.62 14.37
N SER A 316 0.71 -11.51 15.70
CA SER A 316 1.29 -12.55 16.61
C SER A 316 0.70 -13.95 16.39
N ASN A 317 -0.49 -14.02 15.79
CA ASN A 317 -1.18 -15.26 15.46
C ASN A 317 -0.99 -15.69 14.00
N THR A 318 -0.11 -15.05 13.21
CA THR A 318 0.22 -15.49 11.85
C THR A 318 0.73 -16.93 11.92
N PRO A 319 0.15 -17.87 11.15
CA PRO A 319 0.66 -19.24 11.08
C PRO A 319 2.08 -19.30 10.52
N LYS A 320 2.84 -20.33 10.92
CA LYS A 320 4.13 -20.63 10.28
C LYS A 320 3.93 -20.98 8.80
N PHE A 321 4.80 -20.49 7.93
CA PHE A 321 4.76 -20.78 6.51
C PHE A 321 5.69 -21.95 6.17
N HIS A 322 5.13 -23.14 5.91
CA HIS A 322 5.94 -24.35 5.63
C HIS A 322 7.03 -24.63 6.68
N GLY A 323 6.75 -24.31 7.95
CA GLY A 323 7.70 -24.45 9.07
C GLY A 323 8.54 -23.20 9.36
N ILE A 324 8.61 -22.24 8.43
CA ILE A 324 9.26 -20.94 8.60
C ILE A 324 8.42 -20.10 9.59
N PRO A 325 9.01 -19.61 10.70
CA PRO A 325 8.31 -18.73 11.64
C PRO A 325 7.84 -17.44 10.97
N ALA A 326 6.65 -16.96 11.35
CA ALA A 326 6.18 -15.64 10.96
C ALA A 326 6.89 -14.56 11.79
N PRO A 327 7.53 -13.56 11.17
CA PRO A 327 8.22 -12.48 11.90
C PRO A 327 7.26 -11.46 12.51
N ALA A 328 6.07 -11.31 11.91
CA ALA A 328 5.04 -10.40 12.37
C ALA A 328 4.67 -10.62 13.84
N HIS A 329 4.46 -9.52 14.56
CA HIS A 329 4.00 -9.54 15.94
C HIS A 329 3.20 -8.29 16.28
N ASP A 330 2.27 -8.43 17.22
CA ASP A 330 1.43 -7.32 17.69
C ASP A 330 2.26 -6.20 18.34
N PHE A 331 1.63 -5.03 18.48
CA PHE A 331 2.27 -3.87 19.07
C PHE A 331 2.75 -4.13 20.51
N ARG A 332 3.99 -3.74 20.78
CA ARG A 332 4.63 -3.79 22.10
C ARG A 332 5.12 -2.41 22.44
N ASN A 333 4.53 -1.80 23.46
CA ASN A 333 4.96 -0.48 23.91
C ASN A 333 6.42 -0.52 24.38
N ARG A 334 7.25 0.38 23.85
CA ARG A 334 8.64 0.56 24.25
C ARG A 334 8.86 2.03 24.54
N ASN A 335 9.61 2.32 25.60
CA ASN A 335 10.06 3.68 25.85
C ASN A 335 11.27 3.95 24.95
N VAL A 336 11.19 5.05 24.22
CA VAL A 336 12.25 5.52 23.32
C VAL A 336 12.41 7.03 23.47
N ASP A 337 13.60 7.52 23.16
CA ASP A 337 13.89 8.94 22.98
C ASP A 337 14.32 9.22 21.54
N ASP A 338 14.01 10.43 21.07
CA ASP A 338 14.50 10.89 19.77
C ASP A 338 16.00 11.18 19.91
N THR A 339 16.81 10.30 19.36
CA THR A 339 18.27 10.34 19.45
C THR A 339 18.87 10.19 18.06
N PRO A 340 20.09 10.72 17.80
CA PRO A 340 20.78 10.50 16.54
C PRO A 340 20.79 9.02 16.16
N MET A 341 20.58 8.71 14.87
CA MET A 341 20.41 7.33 14.39
C MET A 341 21.59 6.41 14.77
N GLY A 342 22.79 6.97 14.92
CA GLY A 342 23.94 6.26 15.47
C GLY A 342 24.60 5.31 14.49
N ALA A 343 25.24 4.26 15.02
CA ALA A 343 25.89 3.24 14.21
C ALA A 343 24.85 2.28 13.59
N TYR A 344 25.20 1.70 12.46
CA TYR A 344 24.41 0.73 11.72
C TYR A 344 25.24 -0.50 11.37
N ASP A 345 24.57 -1.63 11.14
CA ASP A 345 25.19 -2.88 10.71
C ASP A 345 25.37 -2.98 9.18
N ASP A 346 25.79 -4.14 8.69
CA ASP A 346 26.01 -4.37 7.25
C ASP A 346 24.73 -4.41 6.40
N ASP A 347 23.55 -4.34 7.04
CA ASP A 347 22.24 -4.25 6.40
C ASP A 347 21.56 -2.91 6.71
N PHE A 348 22.35 -1.87 7.04
CA PHE A 348 21.87 -0.53 7.40
C PHE A 348 20.88 -0.49 8.58
N LEU A 349 20.83 -1.50 9.44
CA LEU A 349 19.95 -1.44 10.61
C LEU A 349 20.62 -0.61 11.71
N PHE A 350 20.02 0.53 12.04
CA PHE A 350 20.56 1.44 13.05
C PHE A 350 20.25 0.98 14.47
N GLU A 351 21.24 1.05 15.36
CA GLU A 351 21.14 0.58 16.75
C GLU A 351 20.36 1.54 17.67
N GLY A 352 20.35 1.27 18.97
CA GLY A 352 19.82 2.20 19.98
C GLY A 352 18.29 2.37 19.93
N ASP A 353 17.83 3.63 20.03
CA ASP A 353 16.40 3.94 20.04
C ASP A 353 15.69 3.64 18.72
N ASN A 354 16.40 3.70 17.59
CA ASN A 354 15.84 3.29 16.31
C ASN A 354 15.41 1.81 16.37
N ALA A 355 16.34 0.90 16.67
CA ALA A 355 16.02 -0.53 16.80
C ALA A 355 14.90 -0.80 17.82
N ARG A 356 14.87 -0.05 18.95
CA ARG A 356 13.78 -0.14 19.93
C ARG A 356 12.44 0.30 19.35
N ALA A 357 12.39 1.41 18.63
CA ALA A 357 11.19 1.94 17.99
C ALA A 357 10.66 0.98 16.92
N LEU A 358 11.53 0.47 16.04
CA LEU A 358 11.18 -0.53 15.02
C LEU A 358 10.64 -1.82 15.65
N SER A 359 11.21 -2.27 16.78
CA SER A 359 10.77 -3.48 17.49
C SER A 359 9.38 -3.38 18.14
N THR A 360 8.74 -2.22 18.10
CA THR A 360 7.39 -2.07 18.64
C THR A 360 6.34 -2.78 17.81
N LEU A 361 6.55 -2.94 16.49
CA LEU A 361 5.58 -3.58 15.60
C LEU A 361 6.28 -4.13 14.36
N THR A 362 5.96 -5.37 13.99
CA THR A 362 6.42 -5.99 12.74
C THR A 362 5.21 -6.51 11.99
N ILE A 363 5.06 -6.13 10.71
CA ILE A 363 3.84 -6.43 9.93
C ILE A 363 4.05 -7.38 8.75
N TYR A 364 5.28 -7.56 8.27
CA TYR A 364 5.55 -8.42 7.11
C TYR A 364 5.29 -9.89 7.46
N ARG A 365 4.53 -10.56 6.59
CA ARG A 365 3.95 -11.89 6.85
C ARG A 365 3.47 -12.55 5.56
N THR A 366 3.05 -13.81 5.65
CA THR A 366 2.40 -14.53 4.55
C THR A 366 0.92 -14.75 4.81
N LEU A 367 0.13 -14.81 3.74
CA LEU A 367 -1.24 -15.32 3.73
C LEU A 367 -1.37 -16.41 2.67
N ARG A 368 -2.16 -17.45 2.92
CA ARG A 368 -2.37 -18.57 1.97
C ARG A 368 -3.82 -18.66 1.55
N TRP A 369 -4.05 -18.89 0.27
CA TRP A 369 -5.36 -19.14 -0.30
C TRP A 369 -5.38 -20.49 -1.03
N GLY A 370 -5.61 -21.54 -0.24
CA GLY A 370 -5.51 -22.91 -0.71
C GLY A 370 -4.14 -23.23 -1.31
N ALA A 371 -4.14 -23.98 -2.41
CA ALA A 371 -2.96 -24.31 -3.21
C ALA A 371 -2.73 -23.29 -4.35
N THR A 372 -3.62 -22.31 -4.52
CA THR A 372 -3.60 -21.39 -5.65
C THR A 372 -2.64 -20.23 -5.43
N LEU A 373 -2.69 -19.61 -4.24
CA LEU A 373 -1.95 -18.38 -3.93
C LEU A 373 -1.24 -18.49 -2.58
N ASP A 374 0.07 -18.24 -2.59
CA ASP A 374 0.80 -17.78 -1.41
C ASP A 374 1.11 -16.28 -1.59
N LEU A 375 0.50 -15.44 -0.75
CA LEU A 375 0.68 -14.00 -0.71
C LEU A 375 1.79 -13.65 0.30
N VAL A 376 2.82 -12.95 -0.14
CA VAL A 376 3.99 -12.54 0.64
C VAL A 376 3.96 -11.02 0.79
N LEU A 377 3.66 -10.54 1.99
CA LEU A 377 3.60 -9.12 2.31
C LEU A 377 4.93 -8.65 2.89
N THR A 378 5.51 -7.61 2.29
CA THR A 378 6.77 -7.00 2.74
C THR A 378 6.57 -5.60 3.28
N ASP A 379 7.35 -5.24 4.30
CA ASP A 379 7.49 -3.88 4.83
C ASP A 379 8.70 -3.20 4.17
N LEU A 380 8.45 -2.12 3.42
CA LEU A 380 9.50 -1.42 2.67
C LEU A 380 10.00 -0.15 3.36
N ARG A 381 9.50 0.20 4.54
CA ARG A 381 9.86 1.46 5.22
C ARG A 381 10.66 1.23 6.49
N SER A 382 10.34 0.20 7.28
CA SER A 382 10.91 0.05 8.62
C SER A 382 12.35 -0.43 8.64
N TYR A 383 12.85 -1.03 7.56
CA TYR A 383 14.18 -1.67 7.52
C TYR A 383 15.03 -1.22 6.33
N ARG A 384 14.57 -0.23 5.56
CA ARG A 384 15.33 0.29 4.43
C ARG A 384 16.51 1.15 4.89
N SER A 385 17.55 1.17 4.06
CA SER A 385 18.67 2.10 4.21
C SER A 385 18.25 3.54 3.89
N PRO A 386 19.03 4.56 4.30
CA PRO A 386 18.76 5.95 3.94
C PRO A 386 18.75 6.14 2.41
N PRO A 387 18.00 7.12 1.88
CA PRO A 387 17.96 7.40 0.45
C PRO A 387 19.36 7.72 -0.09
N VAL A 388 19.61 7.31 -1.33
CA VAL A 388 20.90 7.58 -1.99
C VAL A 388 21.04 9.04 -2.42
N ILE A 389 19.93 9.75 -2.59
CA ILE A 389 19.90 11.18 -2.89
C ILE A 389 19.63 11.92 -1.57
N ASP A 390 20.68 12.51 -1.00
CA ASP A 390 20.61 13.47 0.09
C ASP A 390 20.89 14.89 -0.44
N GLU A 391 20.84 15.90 0.42
CA GLU A 391 21.06 17.29 0.02
C GLU A 391 22.39 17.56 -0.67
N ASN A 392 23.46 16.87 -0.26
CA ASN A 392 24.78 17.04 -0.86
C ASN A 392 24.80 16.44 -2.27
N ILE A 393 24.11 15.31 -2.44
CA ILE A 393 23.92 14.71 -3.76
C ILE A 393 23.02 15.58 -4.63
N ASP A 394 21.93 16.14 -4.10
CA ASP A 394 21.07 17.07 -4.84
C ASP A 394 21.85 18.31 -5.30
N ALA A 395 22.69 18.88 -4.43
CA ALA A 395 23.58 19.99 -4.79
C ALA A 395 24.59 19.58 -5.88
N LEU A 396 25.15 18.37 -5.81
CA LEU A 396 26.00 17.82 -6.88
C LEU A 396 25.23 17.69 -8.20
N LEU A 397 23.96 17.31 -8.14
CA LEU A 397 23.10 17.02 -9.29
C LEU A 397 22.35 18.24 -9.82
N GLU A 398 22.50 19.43 -9.23
CA GLU A 398 21.76 20.64 -9.65
C GLU A 398 21.81 20.85 -11.19
N GLY A 399 20.65 20.92 -11.84
CA GLY A 399 20.54 21.02 -13.30
C GLY A 399 20.43 19.67 -14.04
N ALA A 400 20.59 18.54 -13.35
CA ALA A 400 20.06 17.26 -13.82
C ALA A 400 18.52 17.32 -13.81
N PRO A 401 17.83 16.92 -14.89
CA PRO A 401 16.36 16.88 -14.89
C PRO A 401 15.79 15.91 -13.85
N VAL A 402 16.49 14.80 -13.64
CA VAL A 402 16.20 13.75 -12.66
C VAL A 402 17.51 13.07 -12.24
N PRO A 403 17.54 12.32 -11.12
CA PRO A 403 18.75 11.61 -10.68
C PRO A 403 19.31 10.66 -11.75
N PRO A 404 20.58 10.83 -12.20
CA PRO A 404 21.19 9.97 -13.21
C PRO A 404 21.30 8.51 -12.72
N VAL A 405 20.94 7.55 -13.59
CA VAL A 405 21.00 6.11 -13.27
C VAL A 405 22.41 5.69 -12.81
N ARG A 406 23.44 6.23 -13.46
CA ARG A 406 24.84 5.98 -13.10
C ARG A 406 25.16 6.37 -11.67
N VAL A 407 24.71 7.56 -11.24
CA VAL A 407 24.99 8.10 -9.90
C VAL A 407 24.24 7.29 -8.85
N VAL A 408 22.94 7.03 -9.08
CA VAL A 408 22.11 6.22 -8.18
C VAL A 408 22.69 4.82 -7.97
N LYS A 409 23.04 4.11 -9.05
CA LYS A 409 23.65 2.77 -8.96
C LYS A 409 24.99 2.77 -8.23
N LEU A 410 25.80 3.80 -8.43
CA LEU A 410 27.09 3.92 -7.77
C LEU A 410 26.94 4.12 -6.26
N LEU A 411 26.02 4.99 -5.86
CA LEU A 411 25.74 5.29 -4.46
C LEU A 411 25.07 4.11 -3.75
N ASP A 412 24.10 3.46 -4.39
CA ASP A 412 23.44 2.25 -3.89
C ASP A 412 24.44 1.09 -3.69
N ALA A 413 25.37 0.88 -4.62
CA ALA A 413 26.38 -0.18 -4.47
C ALA A 413 27.34 0.05 -3.28
N GLY A 414 27.45 1.28 -2.79
CA GLY A 414 28.31 1.64 -1.67
C GLY A 414 29.75 1.13 -1.85
N ARG A 415 30.30 0.49 -0.82
CA ARG A 415 31.65 -0.11 -0.82
C ARG A 415 31.87 -1.23 -1.83
N THR A 416 30.79 -1.77 -2.42
CA THR A 416 30.89 -2.84 -3.43
C THR A 416 30.95 -2.29 -4.86
N ALA A 417 30.78 -0.99 -5.05
CA ALA A 417 30.89 -0.35 -6.36
C ALA A 417 32.21 -0.69 -7.06
N ASN A 418 32.17 -0.84 -8.40
CA ASN A 418 33.31 -1.20 -9.25
C ASN A 418 34.09 -2.43 -8.74
N ASP A 419 33.38 -3.53 -8.47
CA ASP A 419 33.95 -4.79 -7.98
C ASP A 419 34.75 -4.61 -6.67
N GLY A 420 34.19 -3.83 -5.74
CA GLY A 420 34.82 -3.52 -4.45
C GLY A 420 35.88 -2.41 -4.49
N ASN A 421 35.91 -1.60 -5.55
CA ASN A 421 36.80 -0.44 -5.70
C ASN A 421 35.98 0.85 -5.90
N PRO A 422 35.18 1.25 -4.89
CA PRO A 422 34.35 2.45 -4.98
C PRO A 422 35.24 3.68 -5.25
N PRO A 423 34.83 4.58 -6.16
CA PRO A 423 35.62 5.77 -6.43
C PRO A 423 35.62 6.68 -5.20
N ALA A 424 36.76 7.34 -4.95
CA ALA A 424 36.91 8.26 -3.83
C ALA A 424 36.03 9.51 -3.97
N THR A 425 35.76 9.92 -5.21
CA THR A 425 34.91 11.06 -5.57
C THR A 425 33.81 10.63 -6.53
N ILE A 426 32.76 11.44 -6.58
CA ILE A 426 31.68 11.34 -7.56
C ILE A 426 31.48 12.69 -8.23
N SER A 427 31.13 12.65 -9.53
CA SER A 427 31.01 13.85 -10.34
C SER A 427 29.75 13.86 -11.19
N TYR A 428 29.27 15.07 -11.43
CA TYR A 428 28.22 15.40 -12.38
C TYR A 428 28.53 16.76 -13.00
N ALA A 429 28.50 16.83 -14.34
CA ALA A 429 29.01 17.97 -15.10
C ALA A 429 30.44 18.37 -14.67
N ASP A 430 30.65 19.62 -14.27
CA ASP A 430 31.92 20.18 -13.81
C ASP A 430 32.11 20.14 -12.28
N ARG A 431 31.13 19.60 -11.54
CA ARG A 431 31.17 19.47 -10.08
C ARG A 431 31.65 18.09 -9.65
N GLU A 432 32.35 18.06 -8.53
CA GLU A 432 32.88 16.85 -7.90
C GLU A 432 32.81 16.99 -6.38
N ILE A 433 32.40 15.92 -5.69
CA ILE A 433 32.41 15.81 -4.24
C ILE A 433 33.04 14.49 -3.81
N GLU A 434 33.42 14.40 -2.52
CA GLU A 434 33.78 13.11 -1.92
C GLU A 434 32.59 12.16 -2.01
N ASN A 435 32.84 10.89 -2.35
CA ASN A 435 31.79 9.87 -2.40
C ASN A 435 31.30 9.54 -0.98
N PRO A 436 30.08 9.92 -0.59
CA PRO A 436 29.60 9.72 0.78
C PRO A 436 29.29 8.26 1.10
N ARG A 437 29.13 7.41 0.09
CA ARG A 437 28.77 5.99 0.23
C ARG A 437 29.94 5.02 0.03
N LYS A 438 31.16 5.51 -0.23
CA LYS A 438 32.32 4.66 -0.57
C LYS A 438 32.65 3.59 0.48
N ASP A 439 32.39 3.87 1.77
CA ASP A 439 32.66 2.95 2.88
C ASP A 439 31.38 2.26 3.40
N ALA A 440 30.21 2.69 2.93
CA ALA A 440 28.91 2.21 3.39
C ALA A 440 28.58 0.83 2.77
N PRO A 441 27.77 -0.01 3.42
CA PRO A 441 27.24 -1.23 2.80
C PRO A 441 26.40 -0.90 1.56
N PRO A 442 26.09 -1.89 0.71
CA PRO A 442 25.08 -1.74 -0.33
C PRO A 442 23.72 -1.34 0.26
N GLY A 443 22.96 -0.53 -0.46
CA GLY A 443 21.60 -0.16 -0.09
C GLY A 443 20.68 -1.38 0.01
N THR A 444 19.68 -1.25 0.87
CA THR A 444 18.66 -2.29 1.09
C THR A 444 17.30 -1.64 1.29
N HIS A 445 16.27 -2.23 0.73
CA HIS A 445 14.88 -1.82 0.88
C HIS A 445 14.14 -2.70 1.90
N LEU A 446 14.41 -4.01 1.88
CA LEU A 446 13.82 -4.97 2.82
C LEU A 446 14.56 -5.03 4.17
N GLY A 447 15.85 -4.68 4.21
CA GLY A 447 16.74 -5.01 5.31
C GLY A 447 17.11 -6.51 5.37
N GLY A 448 18.17 -6.83 6.10
CA GLY A 448 18.76 -8.18 6.15
C GLY A 448 17.81 -9.30 6.59
N PRO A 449 17.17 -9.19 7.78
CA PRO A 449 16.29 -10.25 8.30
C PRO A 449 15.09 -10.54 7.39
N GLN A 450 14.41 -9.50 6.90
CA GLN A 450 13.24 -9.65 6.04
C GLN A 450 13.61 -10.13 4.64
N LYS A 451 14.74 -9.67 4.06
CA LYS A 451 15.26 -10.22 2.80
C LYS A 451 15.54 -11.71 2.90
N THR A 452 16.15 -12.15 4.00
CA THR A 452 16.42 -13.58 4.25
C THR A 452 15.11 -14.35 4.33
N TRP A 453 14.16 -13.88 5.16
CA TRP A 453 12.83 -14.48 5.28
C TRP A 453 12.08 -14.55 3.95
N PHE A 454 12.12 -13.48 3.15
CA PHE A 454 11.47 -13.42 1.84
C PHE A 454 12.00 -14.52 0.92
N LYS A 455 13.34 -14.68 0.83
CA LYS A 455 13.97 -15.73 0.03
C LYS A 455 13.56 -17.13 0.51
N GLU A 456 13.54 -17.37 1.83
CA GLU A 456 13.11 -18.64 2.40
C GLU A 456 11.64 -18.96 2.05
N VAL A 457 10.74 -17.98 2.19
CA VAL A 457 9.32 -18.13 1.86
C VAL A 457 9.10 -18.39 0.37
N MET A 458 9.73 -17.60 -0.50
CA MET A 458 9.58 -17.75 -1.96
C MET A 458 10.04 -19.14 -2.42
N LYS A 459 11.13 -19.65 -1.85
CA LYS A 459 11.68 -20.99 -2.12
C LYS A 459 10.83 -22.11 -1.53
N ALA A 460 10.23 -21.91 -0.36
CA ALA A 460 9.42 -22.92 0.32
C ALA A 460 7.99 -23.03 -0.23
N SER A 461 7.47 -21.98 -0.88
CA SER A 461 6.12 -21.96 -1.43
C SER A 461 5.89 -23.11 -2.40
N THR A 462 4.72 -23.75 -2.29
CA THR A 462 4.25 -24.79 -3.21
C THR A 462 2.98 -24.38 -3.94
N ALA A 463 2.52 -23.14 -3.78
CA ALA A 463 1.34 -22.65 -4.49
C ALA A 463 1.59 -22.50 -6.00
N THR A 464 0.51 -22.51 -6.76
CA THR A 464 0.54 -22.18 -8.19
C THR A 464 1.15 -20.79 -8.39
N TRP A 465 0.68 -19.80 -7.65
CA TRP A 465 1.10 -18.41 -7.73
C TRP A 465 1.72 -17.91 -6.43
N ARG A 466 2.82 -17.16 -6.56
CA ARG A 466 3.43 -16.38 -5.48
C ARG A 466 3.16 -14.92 -5.78
N VAL A 467 2.37 -14.25 -4.94
CA VAL A 467 2.16 -12.80 -5.07
C VAL A 467 3.04 -12.09 -4.06
N TRP A 468 3.92 -11.23 -4.54
CA TRP A 468 4.69 -10.31 -3.72
C TRP A 468 3.93 -8.99 -3.60
N ALA A 469 3.31 -8.77 -2.44
CA ALA A 469 2.60 -7.53 -2.14
C ALA A 469 3.52 -6.57 -1.40
N ASN A 470 3.74 -5.39 -1.98
CA ASN A 470 4.67 -4.40 -1.45
C ASN A 470 4.20 -2.98 -1.76
N SER A 471 4.64 -2.00 -0.97
CA SER A 471 4.08 -0.65 -1.07
C SER A 471 4.61 0.11 -2.29
N CYS A 472 5.91 0.02 -2.54
CA CYS A 472 6.59 0.71 -3.64
C CYS A 472 6.79 -0.18 -4.88
N PRO A 473 6.55 0.30 -6.11
CA PRO A 473 6.66 -0.52 -7.33
C PRO A 473 8.11 -0.88 -7.69
N ALA A 474 8.32 -2.11 -8.16
CA ALA A 474 9.63 -2.62 -8.58
C ALA A 474 9.95 -2.31 -10.05
N LEU A 475 8.93 -2.06 -10.89
CA LEU A 475 9.07 -1.67 -12.28
C LEU A 475 9.93 -0.40 -12.39
N GLN A 476 10.97 -0.49 -13.20
CA GLN A 476 11.92 0.61 -13.37
C GLN A 476 11.30 1.67 -14.28
N VAL A 477 10.92 2.81 -13.71
CA VAL A 477 10.46 3.98 -14.46
C VAL A 477 11.67 4.88 -14.73
N ARG A 478 12.12 4.90 -15.99
CA ARG A 478 13.31 5.64 -16.43
C ARG A 478 12.96 6.64 -17.52
N LEU A 479 13.81 7.66 -17.63
CA LEU A 479 13.76 8.66 -18.68
C LEU A 479 15.08 8.60 -19.47
N ASP A 480 14.97 8.37 -20.77
CA ASP A 480 16.10 8.15 -21.68
C ASP A 480 16.69 9.45 -22.23
N PHE A 481 17.01 10.40 -21.33
CA PHE A 481 17.53 11.72 -21.70
C PHE A 481 18.81 11.68 -22.55
N SER A 482 19.64 10.63 -22.43
CA SER A 482 20.82 10.45 -23.28
C SER A 482 20.49 10.35 -24.76
N ARG A 483 19.23 10.06 -25.09
CA ARG A 483 18.76 10.09 -26.46
C ARG A 483 18.59 11.50 -26.98
N ILE A 484 18.56 12.58 -26.21
CA ILE A 484 18.50 13.92 -26.81
C ILE A 484 19.89 14.29 -27.38
N PRO A 485 20.06 14.41 -28.73
CA PRO A 485 21.37 14.71 -29.31
C PRO A 485 21.92 16.04 -28.79
N PHE A 486 23.22 16.07 -28.49
CA PHE A 486 23.96 17.27 -28.08
C PHE A 486 23.49 17.93 -26.76
N ALA A 487 22.53 17.35 -26.04
CA ALA A 487 22.06 17.87 -24.76
C ALA A 487 23.00 17.53 -23.59
N GLY A 488 23.85 16.51 -23.73
CA GLY A 488 24.79 16.08 -22.69
C GLY A 488 24.13 15.52 -21.44
N LEU A 489 22.85 15.13 -21.52
CA LEU A 489 22.08 14.60 -20.41
C LEU A 489 22.28 13.08 -20.26
N GLU A 490 22.23 12.59 -19.02
CA GLU A 490 22.28 11.17 -18.69
C GLU A 490 20.86 10.61 -18.50
N ASP A 491 20.67 9.32 -18.83
CA ASP A 491 19.44 8.63 -18.47
C ASP A 491 19.27 8.64 -16.96
N GLY A 492 18.03 8.76 -16.49
CA GLY A 492 17.77 8.88 -15.06
C GLY A 492 16.45 8.27 -14.61
N TYR A 493 16.29 8.19 -13.30
CA TYR A 493 15.13 7.60 -12.65
C TYR A 493 14.06 8.64 -12.39
N ALA A 494 12.80 8.32 -12.67
CA ALA A 494 11.69 9.27 -12.44
C ALA A 494 11.47 9.56 -10.95
N ALA A 495 11.75 8.59 -10.08
CA ALA A 495 11.77 8.71 -8.64
C ALA A 495 12.83 7.75 -8.08
N THR A 496 13.35 8.02 -6.87
CA THR A 496 14.34 7.15 -6.20
C THR A 496 13.88 6.63 -4.84
N ASP A 497 12.69 7.01 -4.38
CA ASP A 497 12.16 6.55 -3.09
C ASP A 497 11.74 5.06 -3.12
N ALA A 498 11.26 4.59 -4.28
CA ALA A 498 10.91 3.19 -4.52
C ALA A 498 12.16 2.35 -4.93
N TRP A 499 11.95 1.18 -5.55
CA TRP A 499 13.02 0.23 -5.88
C TRP A 499 14.11 0.75 -6.83
N GLN A 500 13.85 1.87 -7.51
CA GLN A 500 14.82 2.55 -8.36
C GLN A 500 15.96 3.18 -7.56
N GLY A 501 15.77 3.47 -6.26
CA GLY A 501 16.84 3.87 -5.33
C GLY A 501 17.63 2.72 -4.74
N TYR A 502 17.15 1.48 -4.88
CA TYR A 502 17.77 0.25 -4.35
C TYR A 502 18.01 -0.80 -5.45
N PRO A 503 18.59 -0.44 -6.63
CA PRO A 503 18.67 -1.32 -7.77
C PRO A 503 19.54 -2.57 -7.53
N GLY A 504 20.52 -2.51 -6.63
CA GLY A 504 21.37 -3.62 -6.23
C GLY A 504 20.57 -4.73 -5.57
N GLU A 505 19.72 -4.39 -4.59
CA GLU A 505 18.87 -5.38 -3.92
C GLU A 505 17.77 -5.91 -4.85
N LEU A 506 17.14 -5.08 -5.69
CA LEU A 506 16.17 -5.58 -6.66
C LEU A 506 16.80 -6.61 -7.60
N LYS A 507 18.00 -6.32 -8.11
CA LYS A 507 18.77 -7.25 -8.94
C LYS A 507 19.09 -8.54 -8.18
N GLU A 508 19.47 -8.45 -6.90
CA GLU A 508 19.70 -9.61 -6.03
C GLU A 508 18.45 -10.50 -5.91
N LEU A 509 17.28 -9.90 -5.69
CA LEU A 509 16.01 -10.63 -5.57
C LEU A 509 15.58 -11.27 -6.89
N MET A 510 15.65 -10.54 -8.01
CA MET A 510 15.30 -11.09 -9.32
C MET A 510 16.29 -12.19 -9.75
N ALA A 511 17.59 -12.01 -9.52
CA ALA A 511 18.58 -13.06 -9.74
C ALA A 511 18.29 -14.31 -8.91
N PHE A 512 17.93 -14.13 -7.63
CA PHE A 512 17.51 -15.24 -6.77
C PHE A 512 16.32 -16.02 -7.34
N LEU A 513 15.26 -15.34 -7.81
CA LEU A 513 14.11 -16.02 -8.42
C LEU A 513 14.51 -16.82 -9.67
N LYS A 514 15.37 -16.25 -10.51
CA LYS A 514 15.92 -16.93 -11.68
C LYS A 514 16.75 -18.17 -11.30
N ASP A 515 17.72 -17.99 -10.41
CA ASP A 515 18.73 -19.00 -10.11
C ASP A 515 18.15 -20.17 -9.31
N GLU A 516 17.21 -19.89 -8.40
CA GLU A 516 16.45 -20.91 -7.67
C GLU A 516 15.28 -21.49 -8.47
N ARG A 517 15.08 -21.03 -9.71
CA ARG A 517 14.01 -21.49 -10.61
C ARG A 517 12.66 -21.38 -9.92
N ILE A 518 12.34 -20.18 -9.44
CA ILE A 518 11.05 -19.84 -8.85
C ILE A 518 10.21 -19.16 -9.94
N GLY A 519 9.17 -19.86 -10.41
CA GLY A 519 8.21 -19.35 -11.40
C GLY A 519 6.92 -18.83 -10.77
N ASN A 520 6.01 -18.31 -11.61
CA ASN A 520 4.70 -17.78 -11.22
C ASN A 520 4.74 -16.71 -10.13
N VAL A 521 5.69 -15.77 -10.26
CA VAL A 521 5.84 -14.64 -9.34
C VAL A 521 5.19 -13.39 -9.94
N ILE A 522 4.21 -12.84 -9.23
CA ILE A 522 3.55 -11.58 -9.56
C ILE A 522 3.79 -10.58 -8.43
N SER A 523 4.40 -9.45 -8.71
CA SER A 523 4.44 -8.30 -7.82
C SER A 523 3.15 -7.49 -7.95
N VAL A 524 2.60 -7.02 -6.83
CA VAL A 524 1.48 -6.08 -6.81
C VAL A 524 1.85 -4.93 -5.88
N ALA A 525 1.85 -3.70 -6.42
CA ALA A 525 2.39 -2.51 -5.75
C ALA A 525 1.52 -1.25 -5.90
N GLY A 526 1.76 -0.23 -5.07
CA GLY A 526 1.07 1.06 -5.01
C GLY A 526 2.03 2.25 -5.19
N ASP A 527 1.95 3.25 -4.30
CA ASP A 527 2.83 4.43 -4.15
C ASP A 527 2.84 5.44 -5.31
N HIS A 528 3.14 5.03 -6.55
CA HIS A 528 3.36 5.97 -7.66
C HIS A 528 2.08 6.64 -8.22
N HIS A 529 0.90 6.40 -7.64
CA HIS A 529 -0.38 7.00 -8.06
C HIS A 529 -0.68 6.84 -9.56
N ALA A 530 -0.40 5.66 -10.11
CA ALA A 530 -0.64 5.32 -11.52
C ALA A 530 -0.89 3.83 -11.68
N PHE A 531 -1.58 3.43 -12.74
CA PHE A 531 -1.63 2.03 -13.13
C PHE A 531 -0.40 1.68 -13.97
N ALA A 532 0.22 0.53 -13.74
CA ALA A 532 1.23 0.01 -14.66
C ALA A 532 1.21 -1.52 -14.72
N ALA A 533 1.71 -2.06 -15.83
CA ALA A 533 1.95 -3.47 -15.99
C ALA A 533 3.26 -3.70 -16.75
N GLY A 534 4.00 -4.73 -16.36
CA GLY A 534 5.27 -5.05 -17.01
C GLY A 534 5.94 -6.28 -16.45
N ARG A 535 7.14 -6.54 -16.96
CA ARG A 535 7.99 -7.68 -16.60
C ARG A 535 9.23 -7.16 -15.88
N LEU A 536 9.57 -7.74 -14.74
CA LEU A 536 10.68 -7.29 -13.90
C LEU A 536 12.00 -7.93 -14.38
N PRO A 537 12.94 -7.18 -15.01
CA PRO A 537 14.19 -7.75 -15.47
C PRO A 537 15.16 -8.01 -14.31
N VAL A 538 15.99 -9.05 -14.42
CA VAL A 538 17.13 -9.27 -13.49
C VAL A 538 18.13 -8.12 -13.59
N ASP A 539 18.49 -7.75 -14.81
CA ASP A 539 19.37 -6.62 -15.08
C ASP A 539 18.74 -5.74 -16.16
N PRO A 540 18.22 -4.56 -15.80
CA PRO A 540 17.58 -3.65 -16.76
C PRO A 540 18.54 -3.12 -17.85
N ASP A 541 19.87 -3.24 -17.64
CA ASP A 541 20.87 -2.74 -18.58
C ASP A 541 21.41 -3.85 -19.50
N ALA A 542 21.03 -5.11 -19.29
CA ALA A 542 21.50 -6.23 -20.11
C ALA A 542 21.04 -6.11 -21.58
N GLU A 543 21.89 -6.50 -22.54
CA GLU A 543 21.53 -6.45 -23.97
C GLU A 543 20.24 -7.22 -24.27
N THR A 544 20.06 -8.38 -23.64
CA THR A 544 18.82 -9.15 -23.64
C THR A 544 18.33 -9.27 -22.21
N LEU A 545 17.12 -8.80 -21.95
CA LEU A 545 16.50 -8.90 -20.64
C LEU A 545 16.12 -10.36 -20.37
N PHE A 546 16.20 -10.74 -19.10
CA PHE A 546 15.54 -11.94 -18.57
C PHE A 546 14.66 -11.50 -17.42
N CYS A 547 13.37 -11.79 -17.48
CA CYS A 547 12.41 -11.36 -16.48
C CYS A 547 11.81 -12.56 -15.72
N PRO A 548 12.14 -12.80 -14.45
CA PRO A 548 11.56 -13.90 -13.68
C PRO A 548 10.15 -13.63 -13.13
N ALA A 549 9.67 -12.38 -13.20
CA ALA A 549 8.41 -11.95 -12.58
C ALA A 549 7.66 -10.91 -13.42
N VAL A 550 6.36 -10.79 -13.15
CA VAL A 550 5.46 -9.73 -13.67
C VAL A 550 5.11 -8.79 -12.53
N GLU A 551 4.86 -7.53 -12.81
CA GLU A 551 4.29 -6.60 -11.84
C GLU A 551 3.01 -5.93 -12.37
N PHE A 552 2.04 -5.77 -11.46
CA PHE A 552 0.87 -4.90 -11.63
C PHE A 552 0.89 -3.81 -10.56
N MET A 553 1.01 -2.56 -10.98
CA MET A 553 0.93 -1.40 -10.10
C MET A 553 -0.50 -0.84 -10.11
N THR A 554 -1.07 -0.61 -8.94
CA THR A 554 -2.41 -0.04 -8.79
C THR A 554 -2.36 1.47 -8.64
N ALA A 555 -3.30 2.16 -9.26
CA ALA A 555 -3.47 3.60 -9.09
C ALA A 555 -3.98 3.94 -7.68
N ALA A 556 -3.86 5.23 -7.35
CA ALA A 556 -4.40 5.79 -6.12
C ALA A 556 -5.93 5.74 -6.09
N ILE A 557 -6.52 5.59 -4.91
CA ILE A 557 -7.96 5.76 -4.71
C ILE A 557 -8.37 7.23 -4.89
N SER A 558 -7.57 8.16 -4.37
CA SER A 558 -7.89 9.60 -4.43
C SER A 558 -6.68 10.53 -4.41
N SER A 559 -5.47 10.04 -4.10
CA SER A 559 -4.25 10.85 -4.14
C SER A 559 -3.91 11.30 -5.57
N SER A 560 -3.25 12.45 -5.68
CA SER A 560 -2.97 13.11 -6.98
C SER A 560 -2.23 12.18 -7.95
N SER A 561 -2.74 12.03 -9.18
CA SER A 561 -2.16 11.15 -10.20
C SER A 561 -0.72 11.53 -10.55
N MET A 562 0.09 10.53 -10.94
CA MET A 562 1.47 10.72 -11.42
C MET A 562 1.58 11.77 -12.51
N TYR A 563 0.63 11.77 -13.46
CA TYR A 563 0.54 12.76 -14.53
C TYR A 563 0.34 14.17 -13.96
N SER A 564 -0.58 14.35 -13.01
CA SER A 564 -0.86 15.67 -12.44
C SER A 564 0.36 16.28 -11.74
N MET A 565 1.17 15.43 -11.10
CA MET A 565 2.43 15.83 -10.46
C MET A 565 3.48 16.23 -11.51
N ALA A 566 3.68 15.41 -12.55
CA ALA A 566 4.61 15.68 -13.63
C ALA A 566 4.22 16.92 -14.46
N ASP A 567 2.92 17.11 -14.72
CA ASP A 567 2.39 18.25 -15.47
C ASP A 567 2.72 19.54 -14.71
N ARG A 568 2.36 19.60 -13.42
CA ARG A 568 2.70 20.74 -12.56
C ARG A 568 4.20 21.02 -12.52
N ALA A 569 5.04 20.00 -12.35
CA ALA A 569 6.49 20.16 -12.27
C ALA A 569 7.13 20.68 -13.57
N THR A 570 6.48 20.49 -14.72
CA THR A 570 7.05 20.83 -16.03
C THR A 570 6.35 21.99 -16.74
N ARG A 571 5.20 22.48 -16.25
CA ARG A 571 4.36 23.53 -16.88
C ARG A 571 5.13 24.77 -17.33
N ASP A 572 6.12 25.21 -16.56
CA ASP A 572 6.90 26.41 -16.88
C ASP A 572 8.10 26.14 -17.81
N ASN A 573 8.34 24.87 -18.17
CA ASN A 573 9.37 24.45 -19.11
C ASN A 573 8.74 23.92 -20.40
N GLY A 574 8.53 24.79 -21.39
CA GLY A 574 7.82 24.43 -22.63
C GLY A 574 8.44 23.30 -23.46
N PHE A 575 9.72 22.95 -23.24
CA PHE A 575 10.33 21.78 -23.89
C PHE A 575 9.96 20.48 -23.17
N PHE A 576 10.16 20.41 -21.84
CA PHE A 576 9.83 19.21 -21.07
C PHE A 576 8.33 19.03 -20.85
N HIS A 577 7.55 20.11 -20.77
CA HIS A 577 6.09 20.04 -20.69
C HIS A 577 5.48 19.25 -21.84
N ARG A 578 6.06 19.33 -23.04
CA ARG A 578 5.62 18.55 -24.21
C ARG A 578 5.89 17.05 -24.09
N ALA A 579 6.81 16.63 -23.25
CA ALA A 579 6.96 15.21 -22.93
C ALA A 579 5.85 14.73 -21.99
N VAL A 580 5.25 15.62 -21.21
CA VAL A 580 4.23 15.28 -20.21
C VAL A 580 2.82 15.44 -20.74
N ALA A 581 2.53 16.55 -21.42
CA ALA A 581 1.22 16.91 -21.95
C ALA A 581 1.23 16.95 -23.49
N LEU A 582 0.14 16.48 -24.10
CA LEU A 582 -0.13 16.61 -25.53
C LEU A 582 -1.31 17.57 -25.70
N GLN A 583 -1.12 18.61 -26.51
CA GLN A 583 -2.19 19.52 -26.89
C GLN A 583 -2.70 19.15 -28.29
N ASP A 584 -4.00 18.88 -28.41
CA ASP A 584 -4.66 18.61 -29.69
C ASP A 584 -5.95 19.43 -29.86
N GLU A 585 -6.70 19.17 -30.94
CA GLU A 585 -7.95 19.86 -31.24
C GLU A 585 -9.06 19.62 -30.19
N ASN A 586 -8.94 18.57 -29.39
CA ASN A 586 -9.92 18.15 -28.38
C ASN A 586 -9.53 18.57 -26.95
N GLY A 587 -8.31 19.07 -26.74
CA GLY A 587 -7.85 19.58 -25.46
C GLY A 587 -6.43 19.14 -25.10
N THR A 588 -6.18 18.99 -23.80
CA THR A 588 -4.92 18.47 -23.27
C THR A 588 -5.10 17.00 -22.89
N GLN A 589 -4.20 16.14 -23.34
CA GLN A 589 -4.13 14.72 -22.99
C GLN A 589 -2.81 14.39 -22.29
N ALA A 590 -2.82 13.36 -21.43
CA ALA A 590 -1.61 12.85 -20.79
C ALA A 590 -0.68 12.17 -21.81
N ASN A 591 0.39 12.86 -22.20
CA ASN A 591 1.47 12.33 -23.04
C ASN A 591 2.53 11.59 -22.22
N TRP A 592 2.47 11.71 -20.89
CA TRP A 592 3.47 11.16 -20.00
C TRP A 592 3.60 9.64 -20.14
N ASN A 593 2.48 8.94 -20.30
CA ASN A 593 2.45 7.51 -20.60
C ASN A 593 3.34 7.14 -21.80
N ASN A 594 3.25 7.94 -22.86
CA ASN A 594 4.01 7.74 -24.08
C ASN A 594 5.51 7.96 -23.85
N THR A 595 5.87 9.04 -23.17
CA THR A 595 7.27 9.33 -22.81
C THR A 595 7.91 8.18 -22.03
N LEU A 596 7.19 7.62 -21.06
CA LEU A 596 7.74 6.58 -20.18
C LEU A 596 7.89 5.23 -20.88
N VAL A 597 6.95 4.87 -21.75
CA VAL A 597 6.95 3.57 -22.46
C VAL A 597 7.78 3.63 -23.75
N ASN A 598 7.65 4.69 -24.53
CA ASN A 598 8.25 4.81 -25.86
C ASN A 598 9.46 5.76 -25.90
N GLY A 599 9.81 6.39 -24.79
CA GLY A 599 10.96 7.28 -24.69
C GLY A 599 10.67 8.74 -24.99
N LEU A 600 11.58 9.59 -24.50
CA LEU A 600 11.46 11.03 -24.46
C LEU A 600 11.37 11.67 -25.84
N ARG A 601 12.08 11.12 -26.83
CA ARG A 601 11.97 11.57 -28.23
C ARG A 601 10.57 11.35 -28.80
N ALA A 602 9.96 10.20 -28.52
CA ALA A 602 8.61 9.89 -28.98
C ALA A 602 7.58 10.81 -28.32
N GLY A 603 7.73 11.06 -27.01
CA GLY A 603 6.92 12.03 -26.25
C GLY A 603 6.98 13.43 -26.83
N ILE A 604 8.18 13.95 -27.09
CA ILE A 604 8.33 15.34 -27.58
C ILE A 604 7.92 15.45 -29.05
N LEU A 605 8.34 14.52 -29.92
CA LEU A 605 8.18 14.67 -31.38
C LEU A 605 6.72 14.60 -31.82
N VAL A 606 5.88 13.83 -31.13
CA VAL A 606 4.46 13.73 -31.49
C VAL A 606 3.74 15.07 -31.32
N ASN A 607 4.12 15.87 -30.32
CA ASN A 607 3.60 17.23 -30.10
C ASN A 607 3.97 18.20 -31.25
N TYR A 608 5.09 17.99 -31.94
CA TYR A 608 5.53 18.87 -33.04
C TYR A 608 4.94 18.48 -34.39
N THR A 609 4.67 17.20 -34.60
CA THR A 609 4.48 16.66 -35.94
C THR A 609 3.13 16.00 -36.16
N SER A 610 2.47 15.57 -35.08
CA SER A 610 1.27 14.73 -35.11
C SER A 610 1.40 13.53 -36.06
N SER A 611 2.63 13.04 -36.26
CA SER A 611 2.97 12.04 -37.29
C SER A 611 3.21 10.68 -36.66
N ASP A 612 2.35 9.72 -37.01
CA ASP A 612 2.49 8.34 -36.52
C ASP A 612 3.76 7.65 -37.05
N TYR A 613 4.13 7.95 -38.30
CA TYR A 613 5.36 7.44 -38.91
C TYR A 613 6.61 7.91 -38.16
N LEU A 614 6.69 9.20 -37.85
CA LEU A 614 7.85 9.75 -37.13
C LEU A 614 7.91 9.23 -35.70
N PHE A 615 6.76 9.07 -35.04
CA PHE A 615 6.66 8.39 -33.76
C PHE A 615 7.27 6.98 -33.83
N ASP A 616 6.86 6.16 -34.81
CA ASP A 616 7.31 4.76 -34.91
C ASP A 616 8.80 4.66 -35.18
N LEU A 617 9.36 5.63 -35.91
CA LEU A 617 10.79 5.69 -36.22
C LEU A 617 11.66 6.03 -35.00
N VAL A 618 11.16 6.83 -34.06
CA VAL A 618 11.96 7.36 -32.94
C VAL A 618 11.67 6.70 -31.60
N ARG A 619 10.69 5.79 -31.53
CA ARG A 619 10.37 5.10 -30.28
C ARG A 619 11.56 4.30 -29.78
N ASN A 620 11.71 4.29 -28.46
CA ASN A 620 12.66 3.48 -27.73
C ASN A 620 11.87 2.66 -26.69
N GLU A 621 11.52 1.43 -27.07
CA GLU A 621 10.82 0.47 -26.19
C GLU A 621 11.68 0.03 -24.99
N ARG A 622 12.94 0.49 -24.92
CA ARG A 622 13.85 0.29 -23.79
C ARG A 622 14.02 1.54 -22.92
N ALA A 623 13.19 2.57 -23.12
CA ALA A 623 13.25 3.79 -22.30
C ALA A 623 13.05 3.46 -20.81
N SER A 624 12.04 2.64 -20.49
CA SER A 624 11.82 2.01 -19.18
C SER A 624 11.90 0.49 -19.33
N PRO A 625 13.07 -0.15 -19.11
CA PRO A 625 13.24 -1.59 -19.34
C PRO A 625 12.24 -2.44 -18.54
N GLY A 626 11.40 -3.18 -19.24
CA GLY A 626 10.38 -4.07 -18.65
C GLY A 626 9.00 -3.43 -18.46
N LEU A 627 8.85 -2.12 -18.62
CA LEU A 627 7.55 -1.44 -18.56
C LEU A 627 6.79 -1.63 -19.88
N ASP A 628 5.67 -2.37 -19.83
CA ASP A 628 4.85 -2.68 -21.01
C ASP A 628 3.62 -1.75 -21.12
N TYR A 629 3.11 -1.26 -20.00
CA TYR A 629 1.95 -0.38 -19.92
C TYR A 629 2.02 0.56 -18.72
N ILE A 630 1.52 1.78 -18.88
CA ILE A 630 1.27 2.72 -17.79
C ILE A 630 0.10 3.65 -18.11
N ASP A 631 -0.78 3.88 -17.13
CA ASP A 631 -1.76 4.95 -17.13
C ASP A 631 -1.49 5.87 -15.93
N SER A 632 -0.74 6.93 -16.21
CA SER A 632 -0.27 7.91 -15.23
C SER A 632 -1.33 8.92 -14.81
N ASP A 633 -2.46 9.01 -15.52
CA ASP A 633 -3.57 9.89 -15.18
C ASP A 633 -4.80 9.09 -14.76
N ALA A 634 -4.64 8.33 -13.67
CA ALA A 634 -5.63 7.36 -13.23
C ALA A 634 -5.89 7.44 -11.74
N HIS A 635 -7.14 7.12 -11.39
CA HIS A 635 -7.55 6.77 -10.04
C HIS A 635 -8.38 5.48 -10.11
N GLY A 636 -8.36 4.65 -9.08
CA GLY A 636 -9.19 3.44 -9.04
C GLY A 636 -8.54 2.28 -8.29
N TYR A 637 -8.73 1.07 -8.82
CA TYR A 637 -8.29 -0.16 -8.19
C TYR A 637 -7.94 -1.23 -9.22
N THR A 638 -7.15 -2.22 -8.82
CA THR A 638 -6.78 -3.36 -9.66
C THR A 638 -7.48 -4.62 -9.19
N LEU A 639 -8.25 -5.28 -10.06
CA LEU A 639 -8.82 -6.61 -9.76
C LEU A 639 -7.86 -7.70 -10.27
N VAL A 640 -7.41 -8.58 -9.38
CA VAL A 640 -6.55 -9.72 -9.71
C VAL A 640 -7.33 -11.01 -9.50
N SER A 641 -7.31 -11.92 -10.48
CA SER A 641 -7.90 -13.25 -10.38
C SER A 641 -6.87 -14.32 -10.74
N LEU A 642 -6.72 -15.34 -9.90
CA LEU A 642 -5.74 -16.40 -10.08
C LEU A 642 -6.42 -17.77 -9.97
N ASP A 643 -6.10 -18.66 -10.89
CA ASP A 643 -6.44 -20.07 -10.84
C ASP A 643 -5.27 -20.94 -11.36
N GLU A 644 -5.52 -22.22 -11.65
CA GLU A 644 -4.46 -23.11 -12.14
C GLU A 644 -4.03 -22.82 -13.59
N GLU A 645 -4.87 -22.14 -14.37
CA GLU A 645 -4.69 -21.94 -15.81
C GLU A 645 -4.09 -20.57 -16.13
N LYS A 646 -4.38 -19.54 -15.33
CA LYS A 646 -3.93 -18.17 -15.57
C LYS A 646 -4.01 -17.27 -14.33
N ALA A 647 -3.29 -16.15 -14.45
CA ALA A 647 -3.53 -14.94 -13.68
C ALA A 647 -4.15 -13.88 -14.60
N GLU A 648 -5.16 -13.17 -14.13
CA GLU A 648 -5.78 -12.04 -14.81
C GLU A 648 -5.68 -10.81 -13.93
N ALA A 649 -5.32 -9.67 -14.52
CA ALA A 649 -5.36 -8.37 -13.86
C ALA A 649 -6.22 -7.41 -14.68
N VAL A 650 -7.12 -6.71 -14.01
CA VAL A 650 -7.98 -5.68 -14.60
C VAL A 650 -7.73 -4.38 -13.86
N LEU A 651 -7.06 -3.45 -14.53
CA LEU A 651 -6.79 -2.11 -14.01
C LEU A 651 -8.03 -1.26 -14.29
N VAL A 652 -8.81 -0.93 -13.24
CA VAL A 652 -10.10 -0.25 -13.35
C VAL A 652 -9.91 1.24 -13.06
N ASN A 653 -9.85 2.04 -14.12
CA ASN A 653 -9.76 3.50 -14.03
C ASN A 653 -11.17 4.10 -13.88
N VAL A 654 -11.31 5.04 -12.95
CA VAL A 654 -12.55 5.77 -12.68
C VAL A 654 -12.42 7.25 -13.02
N GLY A 655 -13.57 7.93 -13.11
CA GLY A 655 -13.63 9.36 -13.38
C GLY A 655 -13.15 10.23 -12.22
N ASP A 656 -13.41 11.54 -12.35
CA ASP A 656 -13.00 12.56 -11.39
C ASP A 656 -13.34 12.22 -9.93
N VAL A 657 -12.31 12.20 -9.08
CA VAL A 657 -12.40 11.93 -7.64
C VAL A 657 -12.58 13.19 -6.81
N GLN A 658 -12.50 14.40 -7.41
CA GLN A 658 -12.68 15.66 -6.68
C GLN A 658 -14.15 15.96 -6.33
N ILE A 659 -15.08 15.17 -6.88
CA ILE A 659 -16.51 15.27 -6.62
C ILE A 659 -17.05 13.98 -6.00
N ASP A 660 -18.06 14.11 -5.14
CA ASP A 660 -18.83 12.96 -4.68
C ASP A 660 -19.61 12.38 -5.87
N ALA A 661 -19.29 11.13 -6.24
CA ALA A 661 -19.91 10.43 -7.35
C ALA A 661 -21.36 9.97 -7.06
N GLY A 662 -21.84 10.17 -5.83
CA GLY A 662 -23.18 9.77 -5.41
C GLY A 662 -23.33 8.24 -5.28
N PRO A 663 -24.57 7.73 -5.16
CA PRO A 663 -24.83 6.35 -4.74
C PRO A 663 -24.29 5.27 -5.69
N GLY A 664 -24.05 5.59 -6.97
CA GLY A 664 -23.50 4.66 -7.95
C GLY A 664 -21.99 4.45 -7.85
N GLY A 665 -21.27 5.29 -7.10
CA GLY A 665 -19.81 5.34 -7.11
C GLY A 665 -19.26 5.96 -8.40
N SER A 666 -17.94 6.15 -8.43
CA SER A 666 -17.27 6.79 -9.57
C SER A 666 -17.51 6.00 -10.86
N LYS A 667 -17.76 6.72 -11.95
CA LYS A 667 -17.96 6.11 -13.27
C LYS A 667 -16.64 5.49 -13.75
N VAL A 668 -16.67 4.23 -14.17
CA VAL A 668 -15.53 3.59 -14.84
C VAL A 668 -15.31 4.25 -16.21
N THR A 669 -14.09 4.72 -16.45
CA THR A 669 -13.67 5.39 -17.70
C THR A 669 -13.00 4.40 -18.66
N CYS A 670 -12.15 3.53 -18.11
CA CYS A 670 -11.45 2.50 -18.85
C CYS A 670 -11.15 1.30 -17.95
N LYS A 671 -11.12 0.09 -18.53
CA LYS A 671 -10.49 -1.07 -17.94
C LYS A 671 -9.40 -1.59 -18.87
N ALA A 672 -8.20 -1.83 -18.35
CA ALA A 672 -7.12 -2.50 -19.06
C ALA A 672 -6.97 -3.93 -18.54
N HIS A 673 -7.21 -4.91 -19.41
CA HIS A 673 -7.20 -6.34 -19.09
C HIS A 673 -5.89 -6.99 -19.51
N PHE A 674 -5.24 -7.66 -18.57
CA PHE A 674 -4.03 -8.43 -18.77
C PHE A 674 -4.24 -9.89 -18.39
N THR A 675 -3.51 -10.77 -19.06
CA THR A 675 -3.48 -12.20 -18.73
C THR A 675 -2.04 -12.68 -18.70
N VAL A 676 -1.71 -13.46 -17.67
CA VAL A 676 -0.42 -14.12 -17.52
C VAL A 676 -0.64 -15.62 -17.45
N LYS A 677 0.00 -16.35 -18.35
CA LYS A 677 -0.02 -17.81 -18.33
C LYS A 677 0.99 -18.31 -17.28
N PRO A 678 0.69 -19.39 -16.56
CA PRO A 678 1.65 -19.97 -15.63
C PRO A 678 2.90 -20.43 -16.40
N TRP A 679 4.05 -20.26 -15.79
CA TRP A 679 5.36 -20.65 -16.29
C TRP A 679 6.13 -21.44 -15.24
N THR A 680 7.07 -22.25 -15.69
CA THR A 680 7.96 -22.96 -14.77
C THR A 680 9.18 -22.10 -14.46
N GLY A 681 9.80 -22.34 -13.30
CA GLY A 681 10.99 -21.61 -12.91
C GLY A 681 12.15 -21.78 -13.89
N GLY A 682 12.78 -20.66 -14.23
CA GLY A 682 13.82 -20.57 -15.27
C GLY A 682 13.28 -20.23 -16.65
N GLU A 683 11.96 -20.20 -16.84
CA GLU A 683 11.28 -19.61 -18.00
C GLU A 683 10.86 -18.16 -17.69
N GLU A 684 10.53 -17.41 -18.73
CA GLU A 684 10.00 -16.05 -18.61
C GLU A 684 8.46 -16.04 -18.69
N PRO A 685 7.78 -15.15 -17.95
CA PRO A 685 6.35 -15.00 -18.04
C PRO A 685 5.94 -14.41 -19.39
N VAL A 686 4.79 -14.85 -19.89
CA VAL A 686 4.11 -14.23 -21.02
C VAL A 686 3.00 -13.35 -20.48
N LEU A 687 3.19 -12.03 -20.57
CA LEU A 687 2.19 -11.02 -20.26
C LEU A 687 1.42 -10.64 -21.54
N GLU A 688 0.16 -11.05 -21.63
CA GLU A 688 -0.76 -10.73 -22.73
C GLU A 688 -1.64 -9.52 -22.37
N GLY A 689 -1.90 -8.64 -23.33
CA GLY A 689 -2.70 -7.43 -23.14
C GLY A 689 -1.91 -6.13 -23.41
N PRO A 690 -2.47 -4.95 -23.07
CA PRO A 690 -3.83 -4.76 -22.56
C PRO A 690 -4.91 -4.97 -23.64
N LEU A 691 -6.02 -5.61 -23.25
CA LEU A 691 -7.31 -5.46 -23.94
C LEU A 691 -8.13 -4.39 -23.21
N PHE A 692 -8.70 -3.42 -23.92
CA PHE A 692 -9.39 -2.30 -23.31
C PHE A 692 -10.92 -2.42 -23.37
N GLU A 693 -11.59 -2.09 -22.25
CA GLU A 693 -13.02 -1.77 -22.19
C GLU A 693 -13.15 -0.26 -21.90
N GLY A 694 -13.78 0.52 -22.78
CA GLY A 694 -13.83 1.98 -22.67
C GLY A 694 -12.80 2.68 -23.55
N VAL A 695 -12.47 3.93 -23.24
CA VAL A 695 -11.51 4.73 -24.03
C VAL A 695 -10.11 4.50 -23.46
N PRO A 696 -9.16 3.91 -24.22
CA PRO A 696 -7.80 3.72 -23.74
C PRO A 696 -7.12 5.06 -23.42
N PRO A 697 -6.12 5.08 -22.51
CA PRO A 697 -5.28 6.26 -22.37
C PRO A 697 -4.35 6.40 -23.58
N TYR A 698 -3.86 7.61 -23.82
CA TYR A 698 -2.79 7.82 -24.79
C TYR A 698 -1.50 7.12 -24.30
N PRO A 699 -0.67 6.49 -25.18
CA PRO A 699 -0.77 6.45 -26.64
C PRO A 699 -1.63 5.31 -27.22
N TRP A 700 -2.26 4.47 -26.40
CA TRP A 700 -3.02 3.30 -26.88
C TRP A 700 -4.35 3.64 -27.57
N ASN A 701 -4.85 4.87 -27.41
CA ASN A 701 -6.03 5.37 -28.12
C ASN A 701 -5.76 5.89 -29.54
N ARG A 702 -4.51 5.81 -30.03
CA ARG A 702 -4.18 6.26 -31.38
C ARG A 702 -4.89 5.40 -32.42
N GLU A 703 -5.69 6.05 -33.28
CA GLU A 703 -6.25 5.40 -34.46
C GLU A 703 -5.08 4.97 -35.36
N LYS A 704 -4.91 3.67 -35.61
CA LYS A 704 -4.10 3.22 -36.74
C LYS A 704 -4.79 3.71 -38.01
N LYS A 705 -4.39 4.88 -38.53
CA LYS A 705 -4.80 5.29 -39.88
C LYS A 705 -4.30 4.21 -40.83
N ALA A 706 -5.23 3.44 -41.38
CA ALA A 706 -4.93 2.47 -42.44
C ALA A 706 -4.24 3.24 -43.57
N GLY A 707 -2.99 2.87 -43.85
CA GLY A 707 -2.19 3.44 -44.92
C GLY A 707 -2.77 3.19 -46.30
#